data_AF-A0A836KKX5-F1
#
_entry.id   AF-A0A836KKX5-F1
#
_cell.length_a   1.000
_cell.length_b   1.000
_cell.length_c   1.000
_cell.angle_alpha   90.00
_cell.angle_beta   90.00
_cell.angle_gamma   90.00
#
_symmetry.space_group_name_H-M   'P 1'
#
loop_
_entity.id
_entity.type
_entity.pdbx_description
1 polymer ?
#
loop_
_entity_poly.entity_id
_entity_poly.type
_entity_poly.pdbx_seq_one_letter_code
_entity_poly.pdbx_strand_id
1 'polypeptide(L)'
;MADSEVDLILQNYFATIAEKDSDALKLFEDNKRMRHLVEQVLKAREELEAQYCAAQLLVASLQADVREKQHRIEAQEKASAVWRDGVSELRSVLGRSPDKEREIADVIDDVRRISAEVCRLRKGVQYAQWCCGEWEAYVVESLIASEALERNVLERTAVDSLQTLCEAAAEVSSVRIWAAAQEAAAGSTIAHWEAWHVTTVQEREMEMEKHSQALHEAELKARRHARHAEAAQQSAKELAERLAAQQHEEQLAHEWRALASTAQVGLVDLLVRRCTAAEGNWCDTVLEVRTITHQLERAREELKGLSEAHEKGLVEQEQNRLRLSRLSKKLEQLKEQQSELEELQQRCTSQQEELQALRGKYMTIAEKERSLRYQLSTSAESTAAKLLTSEESRQAAERRTAVLEERLRATQEEARAAQKDVLALRRQAEKHLVTDAVLQATQLQLQETAKHAFNFQEALEALKVEHQAQLQVERDRHAAEMAALAEANEEVLQLQAAEARARAAEAEERTRQAQDTAAREREALQKELQLWTAEVDSLKLEVAKGRQRAEAEKTAREVLEQQSRSEASVVRSMVERSFDDARRGPQVARLQARLKSVQQRNDLLEEACRRSAGVIAQLREALHREQMTSRTLRLKDDSLSA
;
A
#
# COMPACT_ATOMS: atom_id res chain seq x y z
N MET A 1 26.48 68.06 157.68
CA MET A 1 27.11 66.72 157.68
C MET A 1 26.26 65.68 156.95
N ALA A 2 24.94 65.87 156.78
CA ALA A 2 24.10 64.93 156.02
C ALA A 2 24.21 65.10 154.48
N ASP A 3 24.58 66.29 153.98
CA ASP A 3 24.61 66.52 152.52
C ASP A 3 25.81 65.85 151.82
N SER A 4 26.95 65.63 152.50
CA SER A 4 28.14 65.01 151.85
C SER A 4 28.11 63.49 151.77
N GLU A 5 27.35 62.81 152.64
CA GLU A 5 27.17 61.35 152.55
C GLU A 5 26.18 60.99 151.43
N VAL A 6 25.15 61.80 151.23
CA VAL A 6 24.20 61.65 150.12
C VAL A 6 24.90 61.87 148.78
N ASP A 7 25.76 62.88 148.68
CA ASP A 7 26.56 63.15 147.47
C ASP A 7 27.53 62.01 147.15
N LEU A 8 28.17 61.39 148.16
CA LEU A 8 29.07 60.26 147.97
C LEU A 8 28.33 58.99 147.54
N ILE A 9 27.16 58.73 148.13
CA ILE A 9 26.29 57.61 147.74
C ILE A 9 25.80 57.82 146.31
N LEU A 10 25.35 59.02 145.95
CA LEU A 10 24.92 59.35 144.59
C LEU A 10 26.08 59.21 143.58
N GLN A 11 27.29 59.67 143.92
CA GLN A 11 28.48 59.47 143.07
C GLN A 11 28.79 57.98 142.86
N ASN A 12 28.74 57.16 143.91
CA ASN A 12 28.95 55.71 143.77
C ASN A 12 27.83 55.03 142.98
N TYR A 13 26.58 55.46 143.13
CA TYR A 13 25.47 54.97 142.31
C TYR A 13 25.66 55.34 140.83
N PHE A 14 26.02 56.58 140.51
CA PHE A 14 26.29 57.00 139.13
C PHE A 14 27.53 56.33 138.54
N ALA A 15 28.57 56.09 139.33
CA ALA A 15 29.75 55.33 138.90
C ALA A 15 29.38 53.86 138.60
N THR A 16 28.58 53.24 139.45
CA THR A 16 28.09 51.86 139.23
C THR A 16 27.17 51.80 138.01
N ILE A 17 26.30 52.79 137.80
CA ILE A 17 25.48 52.90 136.59
C ILE A 17 26.36 53.04 135.35
N ALA A 18 27.37 53.92 135.37
CA ALA A 18 28.28 54.11 134.25
C ALA A 18 29.11 52.84 133.92
N GLU A 19 29.53 52.10 134.94
CA GLU A 19 30.22 50.81 134.76
C GLU A 19 29.27 49.76 134.16
N LYS A 20 28.03 49.67 134.65
CA LYS A 20 27.00 48.78 134.09
C LYS A 20 26.60 49.17 132.67
N ASP A 21 26.56 50.45 132.35
CA ASP A 21 26.29 50.95 131.00
C ASP A 21 27.47 50.63 130.06
N SER A 22 28.72 50.76 130.52
CA SER A 22 29.91 50.30 129.79
C SER A 22 29.88 48.79 129.54
N ASP A 23 29.51 47.99 130.54
CA ASP A 23 29.38 46.54 130.39
C ASP A 23 28.23 46.16 129.46
N ALA A 24 27.11 46.87 129.52
CA ALA A 24 25.99 46.70 128.60
C ALA A 24 26.39 47.04 127.15
N LEU A 25 27.18 48.09 126.94
CA LEU A 25 27.73 48.46 125.62
C LEU A 25 28.71 47.40 125.11
N LYS A 26 29.63 46.90 125.95
CA LYS A 26 30.53 45.79 125.58
C LYS A 26 29.75 44.54 125.19
N LEU A 27 28.74 44.16 125.97
CA LEU A 27 27.87 43.03 125.64
C LEU A 27 27.09 43.26 124.34
N PHE A 28 26.66 44.50 124.06
CA PHE A 28 26.01 44.84 122.79
C PHE A 28 26.99 44.75 121.61
N GLU A 29 28.22 45.24 121.76
CA GLU A 29 29.27 45.10 120.76
C GLU A 29 29.67 43.64 120.52
N ASP A 30 29.79 42.84 121.57
CA ASP A 30 30.06 41.41 121.49
C ASP A 30 28.89 40.65 120.86
N ASN A 31 27.64 40.99 121.19
CA ASN A 31 26.46 40.41 120.52
C ASN A 31 26.43 40.79 119.03
N LYS A 32 26.80 42.04 118.69
CA LYS A 32 26.93 42.50 117.31
C LYS A 32 28.04 41.75 116.57
N ARG A 33 29.19 41.51 117.20
CA ARG A 33 30.29 40.70 116.66
C ARG A 33 29.88 39.24 116.47
N MET A 34 29.21 38.63 117.46
CA MET A 34 28.71 37.25 117.33
C MET A 34 27.67 37.11 116.22
N ARG A 35 26.73 38.05 116.10
CA ARG A 35 25.77 38.05 114.99
C ARG A 35 26.50 38.13 113.65
N HIS A 36 27.50 38.99 113.54
CA HIS A 36 28.29 39.10 112.32
C HIS A 36 29.05 37.81 111.99
N LEU A 37 29.65 37.14 112.99
CA LEU A 37 30.32 35.85 112.82
C LEU A 37 29.33 34.74 112.41
N VAL A 38 28.14 34.69 113.03
CA VAL A 38 27.09 33.73 112.66
C VAL A 38 26.61 33.96 111.23
N GLU A 39 26.38 35.21 110.83
CA GLU A 39 26.03 35.57 109.44
C GLU A 39 27.13 35.17 108.45
N GLN A 40 28.41 35.37 108.79
CA GLN A 40 29.52 34.95 107.94
C GLN A 40 29.60 33.43 107.80
N VAL A 41 29.42 32.69 108.90
CA VAL A 41 29.44 31.21 108.88
C VAL A 41 28.24 30.65 108.12
N LEU A 42 27.05 31.24 108.27
CA LEU A 42 25.86 30.86 107.49
C LEU A 42 26.07 31.12 106.00
N LYS A 43 26.61 32.28 105.62
CA LYS A 43 26.96 32.57 104.22
C LYS A 43 27.98 31.59 103.65
N ALA A 44 29.05 31.30 104.39
CA ALA A 44 30.06 30.33 103.96
C ALA A 44 29.47 28.91 103.81
N ARG A 45 28.49 28.55 104.65
CA ARG A 45 27.77 27.27 104.54
C ARG A 45 26.83 27.25 103.34
N GLU A 46 26.08 28.33 103.09
CA GLU A 46 25.22 28.47 101.90
C GLU A 46 26.07 28.40 100.61
N GLU A 47 27.25 29.02 100.60
CA GLU A 47 28.20 28.95 99.49
C GLU A 47 28.71 27.52 99.27
N LEU A 48 29.04 26.79 100.34
CA LEU A 48 29.44 25.37 100.25
C LEU A 48 28.30 24.47 99.76
N GLU A 49 27.07 24.68 100.25
CA GLU A 49 25.88 23.95 99.80
C GLU A 49 25.57 24.25 98.32
N ALA A 50 25.71 25.50 97.89
CA ALA A 50 25.57 25.89 96.48
C ALA A 50 26.65 25.25 95.60
N GLN A 51 27.91 25.21 96.05
CA GLN A 51 28.99 24.51 95.34
C GLN A 51 28.74 23.01 95.24
N TYR A 52 28.25 22.39 96.31
CA TYR A 52 27.92 20.97 96.32
C TYR A 52 26.77 20.65 95.35
N CYS A 53 25.69 21.44 95.37
CA CYS A 53 24.59 21.32 94.40
C CYS A 53 25.05 21.53 92.96
N ALA A 54 25.91 22.51 92.70
CA ALA A 54 26.49 22.75 91.37
C ALA A 54 27.35 21.56 90.90
N ALA A 55 28.16 20.97 91.78
CA ALA A 55 28.95 19.78 91.48
C ALA A 55 28.06 18.56 91.18
N GLN A 56 26.98 18.36 91.94
CA GLN A 56 26.00 17.29 91.66
C GLN A 56 25.33 17.48 90.30
N LEU A 57 24.90 18.70 89.97
CA LEU A 57 24.32 19.02 88.66
C LEU A 57 25.31 18.77 87.52
N LEU A 58 26.58 19.13 87.70
CA LEU A 58 27.64 18.85 86.73
C LEU A 58 27.88 17.34 86.54
N VAL A 59 27.90 16.57 87.61
CA VAL A 59 28.04 15.10 87.51
C VAL A 59 26.85 14.49 86.78
N ALA A 60 25.62 14.95 87.09
CA ALA A 60 24.42 14.48 86.41
C ALA A 60 24.42 14.85 84.91
N SER A 61 24.86 16.06 84.55
CA SER A 61 24.96 16.48 83.15
C SER A 61 26.03 15.67 82.40
N LEU A 62 27.21 15.47 82.99
CA LEU A 62 28.26 14.65 82.39
C LEU A 62 27.84 13.19 82.21
N GLN A 63 27.11 12.62 83.18
CA GLN A 63 26.56 11.27 83.03
C GLN A 63 25.50 11.19 81.92
N ALA A 64 24.65 12.21 81.77
CA ALA A 64 23.68 12.28 80.69
C ALA A 64 24.38 12.39 79.33
N ASP A 65 25.40 13.25 79.21
CA ASP A 65 26.21 13.40 78.01
C ASP A 65 26.89 12.08 77.62
N VAL A 66 27.48 11.37 78.58
CA VAL A 66 28.11 10.07 78.32
C VAL A 66 27.11 9.06 77.77
N ARG A 67 25.90 8.97 78.35
CA ARG A 67 24.83 8.09 77.84
C ARG A 67 24.38 8.48 76.44
N GLU A 68 24.23 9.78 76.17
CA GLU A 68 23.85 10.26 74.84
C GLU A 68 24.93 9.93 73.80
N LYS A 69 26.21 10.11 74.12
CA LYS A 69 27.33 9.71 73.24
C LYS A 69 27.33 8.21 73.01
N GLN A 70 27.10 7.40 74.04
CA GLN A 70 26.99 5.95 73.93
C GLN A 70 25.89 5.54 72.93
N HIS A 71 24.68 6.11 73.04
CA HIS A 71 23.59 5.83 72.11
C HIS A 71 23.88 6.28 70.68
N ARG A 72 24.60 7.38 70.49
CA ARG A 72 25.03 7.82 69.15
C ARG A 72 26.03 6.84 68.53
N ILE A 73 26.95 6.29 69.32
CA ILE A 73 27.89 5.26 68.86
C ILE A 73 27.12 3.99 68.47
N GLU A 74 26.22 3.50 69.32
CA GLU A 74 25.39 2.32 69.02
C GLU A 74 24.55 2.50 67.75
N ALA A 75 23.96 3.68 67.55
CA ALA A 75 23.22 4.00 66.33
C ALA A 75 24.11 4.02 65.09
N GLN A 76 25.32 4.59 65.20
CA GLN A 76 26.30 4.59 64.12
C GLN A 76 26.81 3.19 63.80
N GLU A 77 27.06 2.34 64.80
CA GLU A 77 27.48 0.94 64.62
C GLU A 77 26.40 0.12 63.90
N LYS A 78 25.13 0.29 64.28
CA LYS A 78 23.98 -0.34 63.60
C LYS A 78 23.87 0.11 62.14
N ALA A 79 23.94 1.42 61.89
CA ALA A 79 23.93 1.94 60.52
C ALA A 79 25.13 1.40 59.71
N SER A 80 26.32 1.36 60.32
CA SER A 80 27.55 0.85 59.71
C SER A 80 27.49 -0.65 59.45
N ALA A 81 26.74 -1.43 60.23
CA ALA A 81 26.49 -2.84 59.97
C ALA A 81 25.67 -3.02 58.67
N VAL A 82 24.57 -2.28 58.52
CA VAL A 82 23.75 -2.30 57.29
C VAL A 82 24.57 -1.92 56.06
N TRP A 83 25.43 -0.90 56.16
CA TRP A 83 26.34 -0.55 55.07
C TRP A 83 27.34 -1.66 54.73
N ARG A 84 27.91 -2.32 55.75
CA ARG A 84 28.82 -3.46 55.54
C ARG A 84 28.11 -4.64 54.87
N ASP A 85 26.88 -4.93 55.28
CA ASP A 85 26.07 -6.00 54.70
C ASP A 85 25.75 -5.69 53.23
N GLY A 86 25.28 -4.47 52.91
CA GLY A 86 25.02 -4.05 51.54
C GLY A 86 26.27 -4.06 50.63
N VAL A 87 27.44 -3.68 51.16
CA VAL A 87 28.72 -3.80 50.43
C VAL A 87 29.09 -5.27 50.22
N SER A 88 28.81 -6.16 51.19
CA SER A 88 29.06 -7.59 51.04
C SER A 88 28.17 -8.24 49.97
N GLU A 89 26.91 -7.82 49.89
CA GLU A 89 25.97 -8.23 48.84
C GLU A 89 26.41 -7.71 47.46
N LEU A 90 26.83 -6.44 47.36
CA LEU A 90 27.37 -5.91 46.10
C LEU A 90 28.62 -6.68 45.66
N ARG A 91 29.51 -7.05 46.59
CA ARG A 91 30.67 -7.87 46.28
C ARG A 91 30.28 -9.27 45.79
N SER A 92 29.26 -9.89 46.39
CA SER A 92 28.80 -11.21 45.96
C SER A 92 28.18 -11.16 44.56
N VAL A 93 27.36 -10.15 44.26
CA VAL A 93 26.76 -9.92 42.92
C VAL A 93 27.84 -9.66 41.87
N LEU A 94 28.90 -8.93 42.23
CA LEU A 94 30.06 -8.69 41.36
C LEU A 94 31.02 -9.88 41.28
N GLY A 95 30.69 -11.02 41.91
CA GLY A 95 31.52 -12.23 41.89
C GLY A 95 32.88 -12.07 42.59
N ARG A 96 33.01 -11.09 43.49
CA ARG A 96 34.28 -10.81 44.19
C ARG A 96 34.29 -11.42 45.58
N SER A 97 35.41 -12.07 45.91
CA SER A 97 35.62 -12.70 47.21
C SER A 97 35.62 -11.66 48.34
N PRO A 98 34.94 -11.89 49.47
CA PRO A 98 34.86 -10.95 50.59
C PRO A 98 36.21 -10.70 51.30
N ASP A 99 37.18 -11.60 51.12
CA ASP A 99 38.47 -11.61 51.84
C ASP A 99 39.61 -10.80 51.21
N LYS A 100 39.41 -10.18 50.04
CA LYS A 100 40.48 -9.39 49.40
C LYS A 100 40.41 -7.94 49.88
N GLU A 101 41.55 -7.43 50.34
CA GLU A 101 41.88 -6.02 50.63
C GLU A 101 41.63 -5.11 49.40
N ARG A 102 40.37 -4.92 49.03
CA ARG A 102 39.93 -3.91 48.06
C ARG A 102 39.05 -2.93 48.79
N GLU A 103 39.39 -1.67 48.63
CA GLU A 103 38.70 -0.57 49.28
C GLU A 103 37.26 -0.49 48.77
N ILE A 104 36.36 0.06 49.60
CA ILE A 104 34.94 0.25 49.23
C ILE A 104 34.81 1.09 47.94
N ALA A 105 35.79 1.97 47.68
CA ALA A 105 35.90 2.76 46.47
C ALA A 105 35.88 1.90 45.19
N ASP A 106 36.60 0.77 45.17
CA ASP A 106 36.68 -0.11 44.00
C ASP A 106 35.31 -0.71 43.65
N VAL A 107 34.55 -1.13 44.68
CA VAL A 107 33.19 -1.68 44.52
C VAL A 107 32.24 -0.62 43.97
N ILE A 108 32.35 0.62 44.47
CA ILE A 108 31.53 1.74 44.00
C ILE A 108 31.84 2.06 42.54
N ASP A 109 33.11 2.05 42.15
CA ASP A 109 33.51 2.36 40.78
C ASP A 109 33.14 1.25 39.79
N ASP A 110 33.19 -0.02 40.21
CA ASP A 110 32.65 -1.14 39.43
C ASP A 110 31.12 -0.99 39.21
N VAL A 111 30.36 -0.65 40.25
CA VAL A 111 28.91 -0.40 40.15
C VAL A 111 28.62 0.79 39.23
N ARG A 112 29.39 1.87 39.33
CA ARG A 112 29.26 3.04 38.44
C ARG A 112 29.55 2.67 36.99
N ARG A 113 30.58 1.87 36.73
CA ARG A 113 30.93 1.40 35.38
C ARG A 113 29.81 0.55 34.80
N ILE A 114 29.31 -0.44 35.56
CA ILE A 114 28.21 -1.31 35.12
C ILE A 114 26.93 -0.49 34.89
N SER A 115 26.61 0.45 35.78
CA SER A 115 25.47 1.36 35.59
C SER A 115 25.61 2.19 34.31
N ALA A 116 26.80 2.74 34.04
CA ALA A 116 27.08 3.48 32.82
C ALA A 116 26.96 2.60 31.56
N GLU A 117 27.44 1.37 31.61
CA GLU A 117 27.31 0.39 30.51
C GLU A 117 25.85 0.01 30.26
N VAL A 118 25.06 -0.26 31.30
CA VAL A 118 23.63 -0.53 31.19
C VAL A 118 22.89 0.67 30.58
N CYS A 119 23.22 1.89 31.01
CA CYS A 119 22.67 3.10 30.40
C CYS A 119 23.05 3.24 28.92
N ARG A 120 24.29 2.94 28.54
CA ARG A 120 24.73 2.96 27.13
C ARG A 120 24.01 1.89 26.31
N LEU A 121 23.90 0.67 26.81
CA LEU A 121 23.19 -0.42 26.15
C LEU A 121 21.71 -0.09 25.97
N ARG A 122 21.05 0.50 26.97
CA ARG A 122 19.65 0.92 26.87
C ARG A 122 19.44 1.97 25.78
N LYS A 123 20.35 2.95 25.68
CA LYS A 123 20.34 3.93 24.57
C LYS A 123 20.58 3.26 23.21
N GLY A 124 21.50 2.29 23.15
CA GLY A 124 21.76 1.51 21.93
C GLY A 124 20.55 0.71 21.47
N VAL A 125 19.84 0.05 22.40
CA VAL A 125 18.61 -0.70 22.11
C VAL A 125 17.49 0.24 21.67
N GLN A 126 17.31 1.39 22.33
CA GLN A 126 16.33 2.40 21.90
C GLN A 126 16.62 2.94 20.50
N TYR A 127 17.89 3.20 20.19
CA TYR A 127 18.30 3.64 18.86
C TYR A 127 18.06 2.56 17.80
N ALA A 128 18.38 1.29 18.10
CA ALA A 128 18.09 0.18 17.20
C ALA A 128 16.58 0.01 16.96
N GLN A 129 15.76 0.12 18.01
CA GLN A 129 14.29 0.09 17.90
C GLN A 129 13.77 1.25 17.05
N TRP A 130 14.31 2.46 17.24
CA TRP A 130 13.98 3.61 16.40
C TRP A 130 14.36 3.35 14.93
N CYS A 131 15.56 2.86 14.66
CA CYS A 131 15.98 2.53 13.30
C CYS A 131 15.06 1.47 12.68
N CYS A 132 14.71 0.40 13.40
CA CYS A 132 13.79 -0.62 12.88
C CYS A 132 12.40 -0.04 12.58
N GLY A 133 11.86 0.80 13.47
CA GLY A 133 10.56 1.45 13.26
C GLY A 133 10.55 2.43 12.09
N GLU A 134 11.61 3.24 11.93
CA GLU A 134 11.77 4.16 10.80
C GLU A 134 11.99 3.40 9.48
N TRP A 135 12.70 2.26 9.50
CA TRP A 135 12.84 1.40 8.32
C TRP A 135 11.51 0.77 7.91
N GLU A 136 10.71 0.29 8.86
CA GLU A 136 9.35 -0.20 8.60
C GLU A 136 8.46 0.90 8.02
N ALA A 137 8.51 2.11 8.59
CA ALA A 137 7.78 3.27 8.09
C ALA A 137 8.25 3.66 6.68
N TYR A 138 9.55 3.71 6.42
CA TYR A 138 10.12 4.00 5.11
C TYR A 138 9.71 2.96 4.06
N VAL A 139 9.73 1.67 4.39
CA VAL A 139 9.27 0.60 3.49
C VAL A 139 7.79 0.72 3.17
N VAL A 140 6.95 1.06 4.17
CA VAL A 140 5.51 1.29 3.96
C VAL A 140 5.26 2.53 3.12
N GLU A 141 5.93 3.65 3.39
CA GLU A 141 5.81 4.88 2.62
C GLU A 141 6.28 4.72 1.17
N SER A 142 7.38 4.01 0.94
CA SER A 142 7.88 3.72 -0.41
C SER A 142 6.95 2.76 -1.16
N LEU A 143 6.35 1.77 -0.48
CA LEU A 143 5.28 0.94 -1.06
C LEU A 143 4.05 1.77 -1.46
N ILE A 144 3.58 2.67 -0.58
CA ILE A 144 2.44 3.56 -0.87
C ILE A 144 2.76 4.49 -2.05
N ALA A 145 3.96 5.09 -2.08
CA ALA A 145 4.38 5.95 -3.17
C ALA A 145 4.45 5.19 -4.52
N SER A 146 4.93 3.95 -4.49
CA SER A 146 4.97 3.08 -5.68
C SER A 146 3.56 2.70 -6.15
N GLU A 147 2.64 2.37 -5.24
CA GLU A 147 1.24 2.05 -5.59
C GLU A 147 0.53 3.27 -6.17
N ALA A 148 0.74 4.46 -5.60
CA ALA A 148 0.17 5.70 -6.09
C ALA A 148 0.69 6.06 -7.50
N LEU A 149 1.98 5.87 -7.77
CA LEU A 149 2.57 6.07 -9.11
C LEU A 149 1.93 5.14 -10.14
N GLU A 150 1.83 3.84 -9.82
CA GLU A 150 1.26 2.83 -10.72
C GLU A 150 -0.25 3.03 -10.93
N ARG A 151 -0.98 3.40 -9.87
CA ARG A 151 -2.40 3.75 -9.98
C ARG A 151 -2.62 4.96 -10.88
N ASN A 152 -1.78 5.97 -10.79
CA ASN A 152 -1.82 7.13 -11.69
C ASN A 152 -1.52 6.73 -13.14
N VAL A 153 -0.61 5.78 -13.38
CA VAL A 153 -0.36 5.24 -14.73
C VAL A 153 -1.60 4.51 -15.25
N LEU A 154 -2.22 3.66 -14.44
CA LEU A 154 -3.46 2.96 -14.81
C LEU A 154 -4.60 3.94 -15.11
N GLU A 155 -4.82 4.93 -14.25
CA GLU A 155 -5.83 5.97 -14.46
C GLU A 155 -5.59 6.75 -15.76
N ARG A 156 -4.34 7.11 -16.07
CA ARG A 156 -3.98 7.73 -17.36
C ARG A 156 -4.27 6.81 -18.54
N THR A 157 -3.86 5.55 -18.47
CA THR A 157 -4.12 4.59 -19.57
C THR A 157 -5.61 4.34 -19.77
N ALA A 158 -6.41 4.34 -18.70
CA ALA A 158 -7.87 4.22 -18.78
C ALA A 158 -8.51 5.47 -19.41
N VAL A 159 -8.03 6.66 -19.07
CA VAL A 159 -8.45 7.92 -19.70
C VAL A 159 -8.08 7.94 -21.18
N ASP A 160 -6.85 7.57 -21.54
CA ASP A 160 -6.41 7.50 -22.93
C ASP A 160 -7.24 6.48 -23.72
N SER A 161 -7.52 5.31 -23.13
CA SER A 161 -8.38 4.27 -23.75
C SER A 161 -9.81 4.77 -23.96
N LEU A 162 -10.40 5.45 -22.97
CA LEU A 162 -11.71 6.07 -23.11
C LEU A 162 -11.73 7.16 -24.18
N GLN A 163 -10.67 7.95 -24.28
CA GLN A 163 -10.54 8.98 -25.30
C GLN A 163 -10.46 8.37 -26.70
N THR A 164 -9.65 7.33 -26.91
CA THR A 164 -9.58 6.62 -28.20
C THR A 164 -10.91 5.97 -28.60
N LEU A 165 -11.66 5.43 -27.63
CA LEU A 165 -13.01 4.90 -27.88
C LEU A 165 -14.00 6.00 -28.26
N CYS A 166 -13.93 7.17 -27.62
CA CYS A 166 -14.75 8.33 -27.98
C CYS A 166 -14.43 8.85 -29.38
N GLU A 167 -13.15 8.89 -29.77
CA GLU A 167 -12.71 9.27 -31.12
C GLU A 167 -13.21 8.27 -32.17
N ALA A 168 -13.07 6.96 -31.93
CA ALA A 168 -13.59 5.92 -32.81
C ALA A 168 -15.13 5.95 -32.92
N ALA A 169 -15.85 6.21 -31.82
CA ALA A 169 -17.30 6.35 -31.83
C ALA A 169 -17.76 7.58 -32.64
N ALA A 170 -16.98 8.67 -32.61
CA ALA A 170 -17.24 9.86 -33.42
C ALA A 170 -17.02 9.57 -34.93
N GLU A 171 -15.99 8.82 -35.28
CA GLU A 171 -15.74 8.38 -36.66
C GLU A 171 -16.88 7.50 -37.20
N VAL A 172 -17.34 6.50 -36.44
CA VAL A 172 -18.48 5.64 -36.82
C VAL A 172 -19.76 6.46 -36.98
N SER A 173 -20.00 7.43 -36.10
CA SER A 173 -21.14 8.35 -36.21
C SER A 173 -21.08 9.20 -37.47
N SER A 174 -19.88 9.66 -37.86
CA SER A 174 -19.69 10.42 -39.11
C SER A 174 -19.97 9.58 -40.36
N VAL A 175 -19.56 8.31 -40.38
CA VAL A 175 -19.84 7.36 -41.46
C VAL A 175 -21.34 7.06 -41.57
N ARG A 176 -22.02 6.88 -40.42
CA ARG A 176 -23.48 6.69 -40.38
C ARG A 176 -24.25 7.88 -40.94
N ILE A 177 -23.87 9.10 -40.57
CA ILE A 177 -24.49 10.32 -41.09
C ILE A 177 -24.28 10.44 -42.61
N TRP A 178 -23.09 10.07 -43.10
CA TRP A 178 -22.79 10.10 -44.54
C TRP A 178 -23.55 9.03 -45.33
N ALA A 179 -23.71 7.82 -44.78
CA ALA A 179 -24.52 6.75 -45.38
C ALA A 179 -26.01 7.12 -45.44
N ALA A 180 -26.56 7.68 -44.36
CA ALA A 180 -27.94 8.16 -44.32
C ALA A 180 -28.19 9.30 -45.33
N ALA A 181 -27.19 10.17 -45.54
CA ALA A 181 -27.25 11.22 -46.57
C ALA A 181 -27.25 10.65 -48.00
N GLN A 182 -26.53 9.55 -48.26
CA GLN A 182 -26.56 8.87 -49.55
C GLN A 182 -27.88 8.14 -49.81
N GLU A 183 -28.45 7.48 -48.80
CA GLU A 183 -29.75 6.80 -48.92
C GLU A 183 -30.89 7.79 -49.18
N ALA A 184 -30.87 8.97 -48.54
CA ALA A 184 -31.83 10.03 -48.80
C ALA A 184 -31.73 10.58 -50.24
N ALA A 185 -30.52 10.67 -50.79
CA ALA A 185 -30.30 11.09 -52.19
C ALA A 185 -30.76 10.02 -53.20
N ALA A 186 -30.57 8.74 -52.89
CA ALA A 186 -31.09 7.64 -53.73
C ALA A 186 -32.62 7.56 -53.69
N GLY A 187 -33.24 7.76 -52.52
CA GLY A 187 -34.70 7.79 -52.36
C GLY A 187 -35.39 8.88 -53.18
N SER A 188 -34.78 10.06 -53.35
CA SER A 188 -35.37 11.12 -54.18
C SER A 188 -35.33 10.80 -55.68
N THR A 189 -34.38 9.98 -56.13
CA THR A 189 -34.30 9.55 -57.53
C THR A 189 -35.35 8.48 -57.87
N ILE A 190 -35.65 7.58 -56.94
CA ILE A 190 -36.67 6.53 -57.11
C ILE A 190 -38.08 7.14 -57.19
N ALA A 191 -38.40 8.11 -56.32
CA ALA A 191 -39.68 8.81 -56.34
C ALA A 191 -39.93 9.59 -57.66
N HIS A 192 -38.88 10.02 -58.35
CA HIS A 192 -38.98 10.69 -59.66
C HIS A 192 -39.35 9.71 -60.79
N TRP A 193 -38.85 8.46 -60.75
CA TRP A 193 -39.18 7.40 -61.71
C TRP A 193 -40.59 6.84 -61.50
N GLU A 194 -41.03 6.72 -60.25
CA GLU A 194 -42.39 6.28 -59.91
C GLU A 194 -43.46 7.29 -60.37
N ALA A 195 -43.19 8.59 -60.25
CA ALA A 195 -44.08 9.64 -60.76
C ALA A 195 -44.19 9.63 -62.30
N TRP A 196 -43.12 9.24 -63.01
CA TRP A 196 -43.13 9.09 -64.47
C TRP A 196 -43.97 7.89 -64.92
N HIS A 197 -43.89 6.76 -64.20
CA HIS A 197 -44.64 5.53 -64.52
C HIS A 197 -46.16 5.67 -64.38
N VAL A 198 -46.63 6.47 -63.39
CA VAL A 198 -48.06 6.73 -63.17
C VAL A 198 -48.68 7.53 -64.32
N THR A 199 -47.91 8.40 -64.98
CA THR A 199 -48.40 9.17 -66.15
C THR A 199 -48.53 8.35 -67.42
N THR A 200 -47.78 7.24 -67.55
CA THR A 200 -47.79 6.37 -68.75
C THR A 200 -48.86 5.27 -68.71
N VAL A 201 -49.43 4.97 -67.54
CA VAL A 201 -50.45 3.91 -67.39
C VAL A 201 -51.87 4.43 -67.64
N GLN A 202 -52.11 5.75 -67.52
CA GLN A 202 -53.43 6.38 -67.74
C GLN A 202 -53.92 6.39 -69.20
N GLU A 203 -53.07 6.10 -70.20
CA GLU A 203 -53.47 6.09 -71.62
C GLU A 203 -53.98 4.73 -72.12
N ARG A 204 -53.90 3.66 -71.32
CA ARG A 204 -54.29 2.28 -71.73
C ARG A 204 -55.61 1.79 -71.15
N GLU A 205 -56.28 2.58 -70.30
CA GLU A 205 -57.42 2.13 -69.51
C GLU A 205 -58.79 2.21 -70.23
N MET A 206 -58.86 2.72 -71.47
CA MET A 206 -60.13 2.90 -72.20
C MET A 206 -60.62 1.68 -73.01
N GLU A 207 -59.87 0.59 -73.11
CA GLU A 207 -60.26 -0.58 -73.94
C GLU A 207 -60.71 -1.82 -73.13
N MET A 208 -60.61 -1.82 -71.80
CA MET A 208 -60.76 -3.03 -70.96
C MET A 208 -62.05 -3.09 -70.12
N GLU A 209 -63.07 -2.29 -70.42
CA GLU A 209 -64.29 -2.20 -69.59
C GLU A 209 -65.21 -3.45 -69.65
N LYS A 210 -65.03 -4.38 -70.58
CA LYS A 210 -65.78 -5.66 -70.63
C LYS A 210 -65.10 -6.85 -69.95
N HIS A 211 -63.83 -6.70 -69.56
CA HIS A 211 -63.11 -7.66 -68.71
C HIS A 211 -63.19 -7.32 -67.20
N SER A 212 -63.79 -6.17 -66.88
CA SER A 212 -63.83 -5.56 -65.55
C SER A 212 -64.53 -6.38 -64.46
N GLN A 213 -65.53 -7.20 -64.77
CA GLN A 213 -66.28 -7.91 -63.72
C GLN A 213 -65.59 -9.21 -63.24
N ALA A 214 -64.87 -9.91 -64.12
CA ALA A 214 -64.03 -11.06 -63.74
C ALA A 214 -62.67 -10.61 -63.19
N LEU A 215 -62.13 -9.49 -63.71
CA LEU A 215 -60.94 -8.84 -63.15
C LEU A 215 -61.21 -8.24 -61.79
N HIS A 216 -62.39 -7.68 -61.48
CA HIS A 216 -62.61 -7.07 -60.16
C HIS A 216 -62.51 -8.09 -59.00
N GLU A 217 -62.98 -9.32 -59.20
CA GLU A 217 -62.83 -10.40 -58.22
C GLU A 217 -61.41 -10.96 -58.17
N ALA A 218 -60.73 -11.05 -59.33
CA ALA A 218 -59.33 -11.44 -59.42
C ALA A 218 -58.39 -10.36 -58.86
N GLU A 219 -58.73 -9.09 -58.99
CA GLU A 219 -58.07 -7.90 -58.44
C GLU A 219 -58.31 -7.78 -56.95
N LEU A 220 -59.49 -8.12 -56.44
CA LEU A 220 -59.72 -8.18 -55.00
C LEU A 220 -58.92 -9.31 -54.35
N LYS A 221 -58.82 -10.47 -55.03
CA LYS A 221 -57.95 -11.56 -54.59
C LYS A 221 -56.47 -11.20 -54.75
N ALA A 222 -56.07 -10.57 -55.85
CA ALA A 222 -54.70 -10.10 -56.08
C ALA A 222 -54.30 -8.97 -55.14
N ARG A 223 -55.21 -8.05 -54.78
CA ARG A 223 -54.99 -7.00 -53.76
C ARG A 223 -54.92 -7.58 -52.36
N ARG A 224 -55.69 -8.62 -52.05
CA ARG A 224 -55.55 -9.37 -50.79
C ARG A 224 -54.20 -10.10 -50.76
N HIS A 225 -53.80 -10.77 -51.84
CA HIS A 225 -52.50 -11.41 -51.95
C HIS A 225 -51.33 -10.41 -51.96
N ALA A 226 -51.50 -9.24 -52.56
CA ALA A 226 -50.51 -8.15 -52.55
C ALA A 226 -50.39 -7.55 -51.16
N ARG A 227 -51.50 -7.28 -50.45
CA ARG A 227 -51.46 -6.85 -49.05
C ARG A 227 -50.88 -7.91 -48.12
N HIS A 228 -51.14 -9.19 -48.37
CA HIS A 228 -50.51 -10.29 -47.63
C HIS A 228 -49.02 -10.44 -47.97
N ALA A 229 -48.62 -10.20 -49.22
CA ALA A 229 -47.22 -10.19 -49.64
C ALA A 229 -46.47 -8.97 -49.08
N GLU A 230 -47.10 -7.80 -49.06
CA GLU A 230 -46.59 -6.57 -48.44
C GLU A 230 -46.44 -6.75 -46.93
N ALA A 231 -47.42 -7.33 -46.25
CA ALA A 231 -47.33 -7.66 -44.82
C ALA A 231 -46.28 -8.75 -44.55
N ALA A 232 -46.12 -9.75 -45.43
CA ALA A 232 -45.07 -10.74 -45.34
C ALA A 232 -43.67 -10.13 -45.61
N GLN A 233 -43.58 -9.14 -46.50
CA GLN A 233 -42.35 -8.43 -46.82
C GLN A 233 -41.97 -7.44 -45.72
N GLN A 234 -42.95 -6.76 -45.11
CA GLN A 234 -42.73 -5.91 -43.94
C GLN A 234 -42.28 -6.75 -42.74
N SER A 235 -42.94 -7.87 -42.45
CA SER A 235 -42.48 -8.77 -41.39
C SER A 235 -41.11 -9.42 -41.68
N ALA A 236 -40.80 -9.72 -42.94
CA ALA A 236 -39.46 -10.18 -43.33
C ALA A 236 -38.39 -9.09 -43.19
N LYS A 237 -38.71 -7.82 -43.49
CA LYS A 237 -37.83 -6.67 -43.26
C LYS A 237 -37.61 -6.43 -41.77
N GLU A 238 -38.67 -6.44 -40.96
CA GLU A 238 -38.58 -6.32 -39.50
C GLU A 238 -37.76 -7.46 -38.88
N LEU A 239 -37.91 -8.70 -39.38
CA LEU A 239 -37.10 -9.83 -38.93
C LEU A 239 -35.64 -9.70 -39.38
N ALA A 240 -35.38 -9.20 -40.58
CA ALA A 240 -34.02 -8.94 -41.06
C ALA A 240 -33.33 -7.83 -40.25
N GLU A 241 -34.05 -6.76 -39.92
CA GLU A 241 -33.58 -5.68 -39.05
C GLU A 241 -33.31 -6.18 -37.63
N ARG A 242 -34.20 -7.02 -37.07
CA ARG A 242 -33.98 -7.66 -35.76
C ARG A 242 -32.78 -8.61 -35.76
N LEU A 243 -32.61 -9.42 -36.80
CA LEU A 243 -31.44 -10.29 -36.96
C LEU A 243 -30.15 -9.49 -37.11
N ALA A 244 -30.17 -8.38 -37.86
CA ALA A 244 -29.02 -7.49 -37.99
C ALA A 244 -28.68 -6.80 -36.65
N ALA A 245 -29.68 -6.39 -35.88
CA ALA A 245 -29.50 -5.84 -34.54
C ALA A 245 -28.90 -6.90 -33.58
N GLN A 246 -29.41 -8.13 -33.60
CA GLN A 246 -28.87 -9.24 -32.80
C GLN A 246 -27.43 -9.58 -33.19
N GLN A 247 -27.11 -9.66 -34.48
CA GLN A 247 -25.74 -9.89 -34.95
C GLN A 247 -24.79 -8.76 -34.51
N HIS A 248 -25.27 -7.52 -34.50
CA HIS A 248 -24.48 -6.39 -34.02
C HIS A 248 -24.26 -6.45 -32.49
N GLU A 249 -25.27 -6.81 -31.71
CA GLU A 249 -25.14 -7.02 -30.26
C GLU A 249 -24.19 -8.19 -29.94
N GLU A 250 -24.24 -9.29 -30.70
CA GLU A 250 -23.32 -10.42 -30.56
C GLU A 250 -21.88 -10.02 -30.89
N GLN A 251 -21.67 -9.21 -31.94
CA GLN A 251 -20.35 -8.67 -32.29
C GLN A 251 -19.79 -7.79 -31.18
N LEU A 252 -20.60 -6.85 -30.65
CA LEU A 252 -20.20 -6.02 -29.53
C LEU A 252 -19.87 -6.86 -28.28
N ALA A 253 -20.69 -7.87 -27.97
CA ALA A 253 -20.44 -8.78 -26.86
C ALA A 253 -19.17 -9.62 -27.06
N HIS A 254 -18.80 -9.94 -28.30
CA HIS A 254 -17.54 -10.59 -28.62
C HIS A 254 -16.34 -9.66 -28.46
N GLU A 255 -16.43 -8.41 -28.92
CA GLU A 255 -15.40 -7.38 -28.75
C GLU A 255 -15.17 -7.07 -27.27
N TRP A 256 -16.24 -6.95 -26.47
CA TRP A 256 -16.13 -6.80 -25.01
C TRP A 256 -15.44 -7.98 -24.33
N ARG A 257 -15.76 -9.20 -24.74
CA ARG A 257 -15.09 -10.42 -24.22
C ARG A 257 -13.61 -10.47 -24.62
N ALA A 258 -13.26 -10.02 -25.82
CA ALA A 258 -11.86 -9.93 -26.28
C ALA A 258 -11.09 -8.84 -25.51
N LEU A 259 -11.70 -7.68 -25.28
CA LEU A 259 -11.10 -6.62 -24.46
C LEU A 259 -10.90 -7.09 -23.02
N ALA A 260 -11.91 -7.73 -22.42
CA ALA A 260 -11.80 -8.30 -21.08
C ALA A 260 -10.69 -9.34 -20.97
N SER A 261 -10.51 -10.21 -21.98
CA SER A 261 -9.43 -11.19 -21.96
C SER A 261 -8.06 -10.54 -22.12
N THR A 262 -7.91 -9.51 -22.96
CA THR A 262 -6.65 -8.74 -23.06
C THR A 262 -6.31 -8.01 -21.77
N ALA A 263 -7.30 -7.43 -21.08
CA ALA A 263 -7.12 -6.80 -19.78
C ALA A 263 -6.72 -7.81 -18.70
N GLN A 264 -7.31 -9.01 -18.71
CA GLN A 264 -6.95 -10.10 -17.80
C GLN A 264 -5.52 -10.59 -18.04
N VAL A 265 -5.10 -10.74 -19.30
CA VAL A 265 -3.71 -11.10 -19.64
C VAL A 265 -2.75 -9.99 -19.17
N GLY A 266 -3.09 -8.72 -19.39
CA GLY A 266 -2.32 -7.58 -18.88
C GLY A 266 -2.18 -7.57 -17.35
N LEU A 267 -3.24 -7.95 -16.62
CA LEU A 267 -3.20 -8.10 -15.17
C LEU A 267 -2.27 -9.23 -14.73
N VAL A 268 -2.30 -10.38 -15.42
CA VAL A 268 -1.41 -11.51 -15.15
C VAL A 268 0.05 -11.12 -15.40
N ASP A 269 0.35 -10.46 -16.51
CA ASP A 269 1.70 -9.97 -16.81
C ASP A 269 2.21 -8.96 -15.77
N LEU A 270 1.33 -8.07 -15.30
CA LEU A 270 1.66 -7.13 -14.22
C LEU A 270 1.94 -7.86 -12.91
N LEU A 271 1.14 -8.85 -12.54
CA LEU A 271 1.38 -9.69 -11.36
C LEU A 271 2.70 -10.45 -11.46
N VAL A 272 3.02 -11.02 -12.62
CA VAL A 272 4.30 -11.70 -12.87
C VAL A 272 5.45 -10.72 -12.66
N ARG A 273 5.39 -9.52 -13.24
CA ARG A 273 6.41 -8.49 -13.06
C ARG A 273 6.57 -8.08 -11.59
N ARG A 274 5.46 -7.91 -10.86
CA ARG A 274 5.47 -7.61 -9.42
C ARG A 274 6.10 -8.72 -8.60
N CYS A 275 5.79 -9.98 -8.88
CA CYS A 275 6.40 -11.12 -8.21
C CYS A 275 7.91 -11.17 -8.48
N THR A 276 8.35 -11.01 -9.74
CA THR A 276 9.79 -10.97 -10.05
C THR A 276 10.53 -9.78 -9.42
N ALA A 277 9.90 -8.61 -9.33
CA ALA A 277 10.50 -7.45 -8.66
C ALA A 277 10.60 -7.67 -7.14
N ALA A 278 9.57 -8.27 -6.53
CA ALA A 278 9.59 -8.64 -5.13
C ALA A 278 10.65 -9.72 -4.82
N GLU A 279 10.80 -10.73 -5.70
CA GLU A 279 11.87 -11.73 -5.61
C GLU A 279 13.26 -11.08 -5.70
N GLY A 280 13.45 -10.11 -6.61
CA GLY A 280 14.69 -9.32 -6.71
C GLY A 280 15.00 -8.55 -5.42
N ASN A 281 14.04 -7.76 -4.93
CA ASN A 281 14.18 -7.01 -3.68
C ASN A 281 14.43 -7.94 -2.47
N TRP A 282 13.81 -9.12 -2.46
CA TRP A 282 14.04 -10.11 -1.40
C TRP A 282 15.45 -10.71 -1.48
N CYS A 283 15.98 -10.96 -2.68
CA CYS A 283 17.37 -11.38 -2.84
C CYS A 283 18.35 -10.31 -2.37
N ASP A 284 18.11 -9.05 -2.70
CA ASP A 284 18.96 -7.92 -2.29
C ASP A 284 18.94 -7.72 -0.78
N THR A 285 17.76 -7.74 -0.16
CA THR A 285 17.64 -7.65 1.32
C THR A 285 18.28 -8.84 2.03
N VAL A 286 18.18 -10.06 1.49
CA VAL A 286 18.89 -11.24 2.03
C VAL A 286 20.40 -11.10 1.91
N LEU A 287 20.90 -10.53 0.81
CA LEU A 287 22.32 -10.23 0.65
C LEU A 287 22.80 -9.16 1.64
N GLU A 288 22.01 -8.10 1.84
CA GLU A 288 22.29 -7.06 2.83
C GLU A 288 22.33 -7.63 4.26
N VAL A 289 21.35 -8.44 4.64
CA VAL A 289 21.31 -9.13 5.94
C VAL A 289 22.53 -10.03 6.11
N ARG A 290 22.94 -10.76 5.05
CA ARG A 290 24.18 -11.58 5.07
C ARG A 290 25.43 -10.73 5.25
N THR A 291 25.54 -9.59 4.59
CA THR A 291 26.68 -8.68 4.79
C THR A 291 26.71 -8.09 6.19
N ILE A 292 25.57 -7.68 6.74
CA ILE A 292 25.47 -7.14 8.10
C ILE A 292 25.79 -8.22 9.13
N THR A 293 25.30 -9.44 8.96
CA THR A 293 25.63 -10.56 9.86
C THR A 293 27.11 -10.89 9.84
N HIS A 294 27.75 -10.89 8.66
CA HIS A 294 29.21 -11.08 8.58
C HIS A 294 30.01 -9.92 9.21
N GLN A 295 29.56 -8.67 9.05
CA GLN A 295 30.18 -7.53 9.75
C GLN A 295 30.03 -7.65 11.27
N LEU A 296 28.89 -8.15 11.74
CA LEU A 296 28.61 -8.36 13.15
C LEU A 296 29.43 -9.52 13.73
N GLU A 297 29.66 -10.58 12.96
CA GLU A 297 30.61 -11.66 13.31
C GLU A 297 32.04 -11.14 13.44
N ARG A 298 32.53 -10.36 12.47
CA ARG A 298 33.85 -9.73 12.55
C ARG A 298 33.97 -8.81 13.78
N ALA A 299 32.97 -7.98 14.05
CA ALA A 299 32.98 -7.11 15.22
C ALA A 299 32.97 -7.92 16.54
N ARG A 300 32.31 -9.08 16.58
CA ARG A 300 32.36 -10.00 17.73
C ARG A 300 33.73 -10.65 17.89
N GLU A 301 34.39 -11.00 16.80
CA GLU A 301 35.77 -11.52 16.83
C GLU A 301 36.76 -10.45 17.29
N GLU A 302 36.63 -9.21 16.82
CA GLU A 302 37.40 -8.06 17.30
C GLU A 302 37.18 -7.79 18.79
N LEU A 303 35.92 -7.86 19.25
CA LEU A 303 35.58 -7.73 20.67
C LEU A 303 36.24 -8.83 21.51
N LYS A 304 36.22 -10.09 21.04
CA LYS A 304 36.91 -11.21 21.69
C LYS A 304 38.42 -10.99 21.74
N GLY A 305 39.04 -10.54 20.64
CA GLY A 305 40.46 -10.20 20.60
C GLY A 305 40.83 -9.09 21.59
N LEU A 306 39.98 -8.06 21.71
CA LEU A 306 40.15 -6.98 22.67
C LEU A 306 39.93 -7.43 24.12
N SER A 307 38.98 -8.31 24.38
CA SER A 307 38.77 -8.87 25.74
C SER A 307 39.95 -9.74 26.17
N GLU A 308 40.48 -10.56 25.27
CA GLU A 308 41.68 -11.37 25.55
C GLU A 308 42.92 -10.49 25.80
N ALA A 309 43.06 -9.39 25.06
CA ALA A 309 44.13 -8.41 25.30
C ALA A 309 43.96 -7.69 26.65
N HIS A 310 42.73 -7.37 27.04
CA HIS A 310 42.42 -6.75 28.33
C HIS A 310 42.71 -7.70 29.51
N GLU A 311 42.32 -8.97 29.40
CA GLU A 311 42.61 -10.00 30.40
C GLU A 311 44.12 -10.20 30.58
N LYS A 312 44.89 -10.25 29.49
CA LYS A 312 46.36 -10.30 29.55
C LYS A 312 46.94 -9.07 30.26
N GLY A 313 46.43 -7.88 29.95
CA GLY A 313 46.84 -6.64 30.62
C GLY A 313 46.55 -6.64 32.13
N LEU A 314 45.40 -7.19 32.55
CA LEU A 314 45.05 -7.32 33.98
C LEU A 314 45.99 -8.30 34.70
N VAL A 315 46.33 -9.42 34.08
CA VAL A 315 47.28 -10.40 34.64
C VAL A 315 48.69 -9.79 34.79
N GLU A 316 49.17 -9.05 33.79
CA GLU A 316 50.45 -8.34 33.87
C GLU A 316 50.46 -7.26 34.97
N GLN A 317 49.34 -6.54 35.12
CA GLN A 317 49.19 -5.54 36.18
C GLN A 317 49.20 -6.16 37.58
N GLU A 318 48.55 -7.32 37.78
CA GLU A 318 48.61 -8.06 39.05
C GLU A 318 50.03 -8.57 39.36
N GLN A 319 50.76 -9.06 38.35
CA GLN A 319 52.15 -9.46 38.51
C GLN A 319 53.06 -8.29 38.92
N ASN A 320 52.84 -7.11 38.33
CA ASN A 320 53.57 -5.89 38.68
C ASN A 320 53.24 -5.41 40.12
N ARG A 321 51.97 -5.51 40.53
CA ARG A 321 51.56 -5.21 41.92
C ARG A 321 52.27 -6.11 42.93
N LEU A 322 52.38 -7.41 42.65
CA LEU A 322 53.09 -8.37 43.49
C LEU A 322 54.60 -8.12 43.55
N ARG A 323 55.21 -7.57 42.48
CA ARG A 323 56.61 -7.14 42.50
C ARG A 323 56.81 -5.91 43.38
N LEU A 324 55.92 -4.92 43.29
CA LEU A 324 55.97 -3.70 44.11
C LEU A 324 55.80 -4.00 45.61
N SER A 325 54.89 -4.91 45.99
CA SER A 325 54.71 -5.29 47.40
C SER A 325 55.95 -5.99 47.99
N ARG A 326 56.66 -6.80 47.19
CA ARG A 326 57.93 -7.42 47.59
C ARG A 326 59.05 -6.39 47.77
N LEU A 327 59.08 -5.34 46.96
CA LEU A 327 60.06 -4.25 47.10
C LEU A 327 59.76 -3.38 48.33
N SER A 328 58.49 -3.11 48.62
CA SER A 328 58.08 -2.37 49.82
C SER A 328 58.49 -3.09 51.11
N LYS A 329 58.30 -4.41 51.19
CA LYS A 329 58.73 -5.22 52.35
C LYS A 329 60.24 -5.19 52.58
N LYS A 330 61.05 -5.15 51.52
CA LYS A 330 62.51 -5.01 51.63
C LYS A 330 62.93 -3.63 52.14
N LEU A 331 62.14 -2.60 51.84
CA LEU A 331 62.41 -1.21 52.27
C LEU A 331 62.08 -1.03 53.76
N GLU A 332 61.04 -1.69 54.27
CA GLU A 332 60.72 -1.71 55.71
C GLU A 332 61.79 -2.44 56.53
N GLN A 333 62.29 -3.58 56.05
CA GLN A 333 63.39 -4.32 56.72
C GLN A 333 64.69 -3.51 56.84
N LEU A 334 64.98 -2.62 55.88
CA LEU A 334 66.15 -1.74 55.94
C LEU A 334 65.98 -0.59 56.94
N LYS A 335 64.74 -0.17 57.23
CA LYS A 335 64.47 0.87 58.24
C LYS A 335 64.62 0.34 59.67
N GLU A 336 64.21 -0.89 59.93
CA GLU A 336 64.36 -1.54 61.24
C GLU A 336 65.83 -1.73 61.64
N GLN A 337 66.69 -2.08 60.68
CA GLN A 337 68.14 -2.21 60.91
C GLN A 337 68.84 -0.88 61.24
N GLN A 338 68.24 0.25 60.83
CA GLN A 338 68.77 1.58 61.10
C GLN A 338 68.42 2.06 62.52
N SER A 339 67.24 1.72 63.02
CA SER A 339 66.81 2.04 64.39
C SER A 339 67.62 1.31 65.47
N GLU A 340 68.06 0.06 65.22
CA GLU A 340 68.83 -0.72 66.19
C GLU A 340 70.26 -0.18 66.41
N LEU A 341 70.84 0.50 65.41
CA LEU A 341 72.15 1.14 65.50
C LEU A 341 72.10 2.45 66.32
N GLU A 342 70.98 3.17 66.26
CA GLU A 342 70.78 4.41 67.00
C GLU A 342 70.57 4.17 68.52
N GLU A 343 69.94 3.05 68.90
CA GLU A 343 69.73 2.68 70.32
C GLU A 343 71.03 2.26 71.04
N LEU A 344 71.99 1.66 70.34
CA LEU A 344 73.28 1.28 70.93
C LEU A 344 74.17 2.49 71.24
N GLN A 345 74.02 3.58 70.49
CA GLN A 345 74.77 4.82 70.67
C GLN A 345 74.32 5.62 71.90
N GLN A 346 73.03 5.53 72.29
CA GLN A 346 72.46 6.18 73.47
C GLN A 346 72.82 5.52 74.82
N ARG A 347 73.15 4.22 74.83
CA ARG A 347 73.46 3.49 76.08
C ARG A 347 74.87 3.74 76.63
N CYS A 348 75.82 4.16 75.80
CA CYS A 348 77.18 4.47 76.25
C CYS A 348 77.29 5.86 76.91
N THR A 349 76.43 6.81 76.54
CA THR A 349 76.44 8.17 77.09
C THR A 349 75.75 8.26 78.45
N SER A 350 74.74 7.41 78.72
CA SER A 350 73.95 7.47 79.96
C SER A 350 74.69 6.99 81.22
N GLN A 351 75.66 6.09 81.11
CA GLN A 351 76.41 5.56 82.27
C GLN A 351 77.46 6.54 82.83
N GLN A 352 77.85 7.55 82.04
CA GLN A 352 78.86 8.55 82.43
C GLN A 352 78.24 9.76 83.16
N GLU A 353 76.94 10.00 82.96
CA GLU A 353 76.17 11.10 83.56
C GLU A 353 75.62 10.78 84.97
N GLU A 354 75.38 9.50 85.27
CA GLU A 354 74.84 9.07 86.58
C GLU A 354 75.80 9.30 87.76
N LEU A 355 77.12 9.25 87.53
CA LEU A 355 78.15 9.52 88.55
C LEU A 355 78.30 11.01 88.89
N GLN A 356 77.92 11.91 87.98
CA GLN A 356 77.93 13.36 88.22
C GLN A 356 76.59 13.84 88.83
N ALA A 357 75.47 13.22 88.49
CA ALA A 357 74.14 13.57 88.98
C ALA A 357 73.94 13.33 90.49
N LEU A 358 74.66 12.39 91.12
CA LEU A 358 74.56 12.13 92.55
C LEU A 358 75.19 13.23 93.42
N ARG A 359 76.23 13.92 92.93
CA ARG A 359 76.86 15.05 93.63
C ARG A 359 76.03 16.35 93.52
N GLY A 360 75.24 16.52 92.45
CA GLY A 360 74.33 17.66 92.26
C GLY A 360 73.01 17.58 93.05
N LYS A 361 72.54 16.38 93.38
CA LYS A 361 71.27 16.16 94.13
C LYS A 361 71.31 16.67 95.58
N TYR A 362 72.49 16.77 96.21
CA TYR A 362 72.64 17.32 97.57
C TYR A 362 72.59 18.86 97.62
N MET A 363 72.99 19.55 96.56
CA MET A 363 72.97 21.03 96.50
C MET A 363 71.59 21.58 96.08
N THR A 364 70.88 20.87 95.21
CA THR A 364 69.56 21.30 94.67
C THR A 364 68.40 21.21 95.67
N ILE A 365 68.52 20.45 96.78
CA ILE A 365 67.46 20.36 97.80
C ILE A 365 67.42 21.64 98.66
N ALA A 366 68.55 22.30 98.89
CA ALA A 366 68.61 23.56 99.65
C ALA A 366 68.13 24.79 98.85
N GLU A 367 68.16 24.72 97.51
CA GLU A 367 67.65 25.79 96.62
C GLU A 367 66.16 25.62 96.28
N LYS A 368 65.62 24.40 96.27
CA LYS A 368 64.19 24.10 96.04
C LYS A 368 63.27 24.69 97.11
N GLU A 369 63.72 24.81 98.35
CA GLU A 369 62.95 25.42 99.43
C GLU A 369 62.75 26.95 99.23
N ARG A 370 63.74 27.62 98.60
CA ARG A 370 63.65 29.04 98.24
C ARG A 370 62.83 29.27 96.96
N SER A 371 62.84 28.36 96.00
CA SER A 371 62.03 28.49 94.77
C SER A 371 60.53 28.24 94.98
N LEU A 372 60.15 27.38 95.95
CA LEU A 372 58.73 27.10 96.24
C LEU A 372 57.97 28.31 96.81
N ARG A 373 58.64 29.20 97.56
CA ARG A 373 58.03 30.46 98.04
C ARG A 373 57.82 31.50 96.93
N TYR A 374 58.57 31.43 95.84
CA TYR A 374 58.42 32.29 94.66
C TYR A 374 57.42 31.69 93.64
N GLN A 375 57.29 30.36 93.59
CA GLN A 375 56.36 29.66 92.71
C GLN A 375 54.89 29.81 93.14
N LEU A 376 54.63 29.97 94.45
CA LEU A 376 53.29 30.18 94.99
C LEU A 376 52.69 31.55 94.59
N SER A 377 53.51 32.59 94.43
CA SER A 377 53.05 33.91 93.98
C SER A 377 52.79 33.91 92.46
N THR A 378 53.62 33.25 91.67
CA THR A 378 53.41 33.12 90.21
C THR A 378 52.29 32.15 89.83
N SER A 379 51.97 31.15 90.67
CA SER A 379 50.85 30.24 90.39
C SER A 379 49.48 30.91 90.55
N ALA A 380 49.36 31.86 91.50
CA ALA A 380 48.15 32.66 91.72
C ALA A 380 47.84 33.60 90.53
N GLU A 381 48.87 34.16 89.90
CA GLU A 381 48.74 34.97 88.67
C GLU A 381 48.38 34.09 87.44
N SER A 382 48.89 32.86 87.35
CA SER A 382 48.51 31.92 86.28
C SER A 382 47.07 31.40 86.40
N THR A 383 46.53 31.31 87.62
CA THR A 383 45.12 30.94 87.84
C THR A 383 44.15 32.05 87.46
N ALA A 384 44.55 33.32 87.57
CA ALA A 384 43.78 34.47 87.07
C ALA A 384 43.76 34.53 85.53
N ALA A 385 44.87 34.20 84.87
CA ALA A 385 44.91 34.09 83.40
C ALA A 385 44.07 32.93 82.86
N LYS A 386 43.99 31.80 83.59
CA LYS A 386 43.14 30.65 83.23
C LYS A 386 41.64 30.95 83.37
N LEU A 387 41.25 31.82 84.31
CA LEU A 387 39.87 32.31 84.45
C LEU A 387 39.43 33.16 83.25
N LEU A 388 40.32 34.01 82.70
CA LEU A 388 40.05 34.78 81.48
C LEU A 388 39.89 33.87 80.24
N THR A 389 40.75 32.86 80.07
CA THR A 389 40.59 31.87 78.98
C THR A 389 39.35 30.97 79.16
N SER A 390 38.94 30.73 80.41
CA SER A 390 37.70 30.04 80.74
C SER A 390 36.47 30.88 80.37
N GLU A 391 36.49 32.20 80.63
CA GLU A 391 35.45 33.14 80.20
C GLU A 391 35.37 33.28 78.69
N GLU A 392 36.49 33.27 77.97
CA GLU A 392 36.51 33.22 76.50
C GLU A 392 35.92 31.91 75.96
N SER A 393 36.19 30.78 76.62
CA SER A 393 35.58 29.49 76.26
C SER A 393 34.08 29.43 76.59
N ARG A 394 33.63 30.13 77.65
CA ARG A 394 32.22 30.32 78.02
C ARG A 394 31.51 31.19 77.00
N GLN A 395 32.11 32.30 76.55
CA GLN A 395 31.57 33.13 75.47
C GLN A 395 31.55 32.41 74.11
N ALA A 396 32.53 31.53 73.84
CA ALA A 396 32.51 30.68 72.65
C ALA A 396 31.43 29.59 72.73
N ALA A 397 31.15 29.05 73.92
CA ALA A 397 30.04 28.14 74.16
C ALA A 397 28.69 28.85 74.05
N GLU A 398 28.54 30.07 74.57
CA GLU A 398 27.34 30.90 74.43
C GLU A 398 27.07 31.29 72.96
N ARG A 399 28.13 31.55 72.17
CA ARG A 399 28.01 31.75 70.72
C ARG A 399 27.60 30.46 70.00
N ARG A 400 28.09 29.30 70.44
CA ARG A 400 27.68 28.00 69.89
C ARG A 400 26.24 27.65 70.25
N THR A 401 25.77 27.96 71.46
CA THR A 401 24.37 27.78 71.85
C THR A 401 23.46 28.74 71.09
N ALA A 402 23.85 30.00 70.87
CA ALA A 402 23.11 30.93 70.02
C ALA A 402 22.99 30.44 68.56
N VAL A 403 24.07 29.90 67.99
CA VAL A 403 24.05 29.30 66.63
C VAL A 403 23.19 28.03 66.59
N LEU A 404 23.15 27.23 67.66
CA LEU A 404 22.28 26.06 67.75
C LEU A 404 20.81 26.46 67.95
N GLU A 405 20.52 27.54 68.67
CA GLU A 405 19.17 28.11 68.80
C GLU A 405 18.68 28.74 67.49
N GLU A 406 19.56 29.40 66.73
CA GLU A 406 19.25 29.87 65.37
C GLU A 406 19.02 28.70 64.41
N ARG A 407 19.83 27.63 64.48
CA ARG A 407 19.58 26.40 63.71
C ARG A 407 18.28 25.71 64.14
N LEU A 408 17.95 25.72 65.43
CA LEU A 408 16.68 25.19 65.93
C LEU A 408 15.51 26.03 65.41
N ARG A 409 15.61 27.36 65.39
CA ARG A 409 14.59 28.23 64.76
C ARG A 409 14.49 28.00 63.26
N ALA A 410 15.61 27.89 62.54
CA ALA A 410 15.62 27.60 61.11
C ALA A 410 14.97 26.23 60.81
N THR A 411 15.31 25.18 61.56
CA THR A 411 14.67 23.86 61.41
C THR A 411 13.19 23.87 61.82
N GLN A 412 12.77 24.71 62.78
CA GLN A 412 11.35 24.90 63.11
C GLN A 412 10.60 25.69 62.02
N GLU A 413 11.24 26.65 61.36
CA GLU A 413 10.69 27.38 60.21
C GLU A 413 10.60 26.48 58.97
N GLU A 414 11.61 25.64 58.72
CA GLU A 414 11.60 24.59 57.71
C GLU A 414 10.52 23.54 57.99
N ALA A 415 10.33 23.12 59.25
CA ALA A 415 9.24 22.22 59.64
C ALA A 415 7.85 22.86 59.43
N ARG A 416 7.71 24.16 59.70
CA ARG A 416 6.47 24.92 59.41
C ARG A 416 6.24 25.09 57.91
N ALA A 417 7.29 25.28 57.12
CA ALA A 417 7.21 25.33 55.66
C ALA A 417 6.80 23.96 55.10
N ALA A 418 7.46 22.88 55.53
CA ALA A 418 7.10 21.51 55.18
C ALA A 418 5.67 21.16 55.61
N GLN A 419 5.19 21.65 56.76
CA GLN A 419 3.81 21.46 57.19
C GLN A 419 2.80 22.21 56.31
N LYS A 420 3.15 23.39 55.80
CA LYS A 420 2.34 24.11 54.79
C LYS A 420 2.33 23.36 53.46
N ASP A 421 3.46 22.79 53.05
CA ASP A 421 3.56 21.98 51.84
C ASP A 421 2.76 20.68 51.96
N VAL A 422 2.78 20.01 53.11
CA VAL A 422 1.92 18.85 53.40
C VAL A 422 0.44 19.23 53.35
N LEU A 423 0.05 20.40 53.87
CA LEU A 423 -1.34 20.88 53.75
C LEU A 423 -1.71 21.25 52.30
N ALA A 424 -0.78 21.79 51.52
CA ALA A 424 -0.99 22.07 50.10
C ALA A 424 -1.13 20.78 49.29
N LEU A 425 -0.29 19.77 49.56
CA LEU A 425 -0.37 18.44 48.97
C LEU A 425 -1.63 17.69 49.38
N ARG A 426 -2.11 17.84 50.63
CA ARG A 426 -3.42 17.30 51.04
C ARG A 426 -4.58 17.93 50.28
N ARG A 427 -4.57 19.26 50.10
CA ARG A 427 -5.57 19.95 49.24
C ARG A 427 -5.47 19.53 47.78
N GLN A 428 -4.28 19.22 47.29
CA GLN A 428 -4.09 18.68 45.94
C GLN A 428 -4.62 17.25 45.84
N ALA A 429 -4.38 16.40 46.83
CA ALA A 429 -4.96 15.06 46.92
C ALA A 429 -6.50 15.09 47.00
N GLU A 430 -7.08 16.03 47.76
CA GLU A 430 -8.53 16.25 47.80
C GLU A 430 -9.08 16.68 46.43
N LYS A 431 -8.36 17.55 45.70
CA LYS A 431 -8.72 17.88 44.31
C LYS A 431 -8.62 16.67 43.38
N HIS A 432 -7.62 15.81 43.57
CA HIS A 432 -7.50 14.56 42.80
C HIS A 432 -8.65 13.59 43.08
N LEU A 433 -9.11 13.49 44.34
CA LEU A 433 -10.29 12.70 44.69
C LEU A 433 -11.57 13.25 44.03
N VAL A 434 -11.71 14.56 43.89
CA VAL A 434 -12.83 15.18 43.15
C VAL A 434 -12.71 14.89 41.65
N THR A 435 -11.52 14.95 41.05
CA THR A 435 -11.34 14.56 39.64
C THR A 435 -11.56 13.08 39.41
N ASP A 436 -11.19 12.20 40.35
CA ASP A 436 -11.45 10.76 40.26
C ASP A 436 -12.96 10.46 40.37
N ALA A 437 -13.70 11.18 41.22
CA ALA A 437 -15.16 11.09 41.27
C ALA A 437 -15.82 11.55 39.96
N VAL A 438 -15.29 12.61 39.32
CA VAL A 438 -15.75 13.06 38.00
C VAL A 438 -15.40 12.02 36.93
N LEU A 439 -14.20 11.43 36.97
CA LEU A 439 -13.80 10.37 36.05
C LEU A 439 -14.71 9.14 36.18
N GLN A 440 -15.00 8.68 37.40
CA GLN A 440 -15.93 7.58 37.63
C GLN A 440 -17.35 7.91 37.13
N ALA A 441 -17.83 9.15 37.31
CA ALA A 441 -19.12 9.58 36.77
C ALA A 441 -19.12 9.59 35.23
N THR A 442 -18.05 10.06 34.59
CA THR A 442 -17.91 10.00 33.11
C THR A 442 -17.76 8.57 32.60
N GLN A 443 -17.16 7.68 33.38
CA GLN A 443 -17.00 6.27 33.05
C GLN A 443 -18.34 5.52 33.13
N LEU A 444 -19.19 5.86 34.10
CA LEU A 444 -20.57 5.38 34.17
C LEU A 444 -21.43 5.91 33.01
N GLN A 445 -21.29 7.18 32.63
CA GLN A 445 -21.95 7.72 31.42
C GLN A 445 -21.46 7.07 30.12
N LEU A 446 -20.17 6.71 30.03
CA LEU A 446 -19.63 5.95 28.90
C LEU A 446 -20.19 4.52 28.85
N GLN A 447 -20.40 3.89 30.00
CA GLN A 447 -21.06 2.58 30.06
C GLN A 447 -22.55 2.66 29.70
N GLU A 448 -23.25 3.74 30.06
CA GLU A 448 -24.64 3.97 29.64
C GLU A 448 -24.74 4.25 28.13
N THR A 449 -23.86 5.07 27.56
CA THR A 449 -23.80 5.30 26.11
C THR A 449 -23.39 4.04 25.33
N ALA A 450 -22.55 3.18 25.89
CA ALA A 450 -22.24 1.86 25.32
C ALA A 450 -23.46 0.92 25.32
N LYS A 451 -24.30 0.94 26.37
CA LYS A 451 -25.59 0.22 26.37
C LYS A 451 -26.56 0.78 25.32
N HIS A 452 -26.59 2.10 25.12
CA HIS A 452 -27.38 2.70 24.05
C HIS A 452 -26.85 2.31 22.65
N ALA A 453 -25.54 2.25 22.45
CA ALA A 453 -24.93 1.78 21.20
C ALA A 453 -25.29 0.31 20.90
N PHE A 454 -25.30 -0.55 21.92
CA PHE A 454 -25.75 -1.94 21.79
C PHE A 454 -27.22 -2.05 21.36
N ASN A 455 -28.11 -1.22 21.93
CA ASN A 455 -29.52 -1.19 21.52
C ASN A 455 -29.72 -0.68 20.08
N PHE A 456 -28.89 0.26 19.60
CA PHE A 456 -28.91 0.67 18.19
C PHE A 456 -28.41 -0.43 17.25
N GLN A 457 -27.51 -1.29 17.73
CA GLN A 457 -26.98 -2.41 16.98
C GLN A 457 -28.02 -3.53 16.84
N GLU A 458 -28.75 -3.84 17.92
CA GLU A 458 -29.92 -4.76 17.86
C GLU A 458 -31.03 -4.21 16.97
N ALA A 459 -31.31 -2.90 17.01
CA ALA A 459 -32.30 -2.27 16.12
C ALA A 459 -31.85 -2.30 14.64
N LEU A 460 -30.55 -2.11 14.37
CA LEU A 460 -29.98 -2.24 13.02
C LEU A 460 -29.99 -3.69 12.51
N GLU A 461 -29.76 -4.66 13.39
CA GLU A 461 -29.85 -6.08 13.04
C GLU A 461 -31.29 -6.51 12.77
N ALA A 462 -32.25 -6.06 13.57
CA ALA A 462 -33.67 -6.26 13.31
C ALA A 462 -34.10 -5.66 11.96
N LEU A 463 -33.64 -4.44 11.65
CA LEU A 463 -33.97 -3.75 10.39
C LEU A 463 -33.28 -4.41 9.19
N LYS A 464 -32.07 -4.97 9.37
CA LYS A 464 -31.40 -5.78 8.34
C LYS A 464 -32.15 -7.09 8.07
N VAL A 465 -32.65 -7.75 9.11
CA VAL A 465 -33.46 -8.97 8.96
C VAL A 465 -34.78 -8.66 8.26
N GLU A 466 -35.46 -7.57 8.62
CA GLU A 466 -36.67 -7.11 7.92
C GLU A 466 -36.40 -6.77 6.45
N HIS A 467 -35.30 -6.06 6.16
CA HIS A 467 -34.94 -5.71 4.80
C HIS A 467 -34.53 -6.93 3.96
N GLN A 468 -33.80 -7.89 4.56
CA GLN A 468 -33.48 -9.15 3.90
C GLN A 468 -34.73 -10.00 3.63
N ALA A 469 -35.70 -10.02 4.55
CA ALA A 469 -36.97 -10.72 4.33
C ALA A 469 -37.78 -10.08 3.19
N GLN A 470 -37.84 -8.75 3.11
CA GLN A 470 -38.49 -8.03 2.01
C GLN A 470 -37.80 -8.30 0.67
N LEU A 471 -36.47 -8.29 0.65
CA LEU A 471 -35.69 -8.53 -0.56
C LEU A 471 -35.80 -9.99 -1.04
N GLN A 472 -35.98 -10.94 -0.12
CA GLN A 472 -36.24 -12.33 -0.46
C GLN A 472 -37.64 -12.53 -1.04
N VAL A 473 -38.67 -11.88 -0.47
CA VAL A 473 -40.04 -11.91 -1.01
C VAL A 473 -40.10 -11.30 -2.41
N GLU A 474 -39.43 -10.19 -2.66
CA GLU A 474 -39.35 -9.58 -4.00
C GLU A 474 -38.55 -10.43 -4.99
N ARG A 475 -37.49 -11.12 -4.54
CA ARG A 475 -36.75 -12.08 -5.37
C ARG A 475 -37.58 -13.29 -5.74
N ASP A 476 -38.32 -13.84 -4.79
CA ASP A 476 -39.19 -15.00 -5.03
C ASP A 476 -40.35 -14.63 -5.96
N ARG A 477 -40.89 -13.42 -5.82
CA ARG A 477 -41.90 -12.87 -6.74
C ARG A 477 -41.34 -12.68 -8.15
N HIS A 478 -40.16 -12.07 -8.29
CA HIS A 478 -39.49 -11.93 -9.58
C HIS A 478 -39.12 -13.30 -10.19
N ALA A 479 -38.69 -14.27 -9.39
CA ALA A 479 -38.41 -15.61 -9.87
C ALA A 479 -39.67 -16.31 -10.38
N ALA A 480 -40.81 -16.15 -9.71
CA ALA A 480 -42.09 -16.68 -10.16
C ALA A 480 -42.59 -16.00 -11.45
N GLU A 481 -42.42 -14.67 -11.57
CA GLU A 481 -42.76 -13.92 -12.79
C GLU A 481 -41.85 -14.32 -13.97
N MET A 482 -40.56 -14.53 -13.72
CA MET A 482 -39.61 -15.00 -14.75
C MET A 482 -39.88 -16.46 -15.16
N ALA A 483 -40.29 -17.33 -14.22
CA ALA A 483 -40.68 -18.70 -14.54
C ALA A 483 -41.96 -18.73 -15.40
N ALA A 484 -42.97 -17.93 -15.07
CA ALA A 484 -44.20 -17.82 -15.86
C ALA A 484 -43.94 -17.26 -17.26
N LEU A 485 -43.03 -16.29 -17.39
CA LEU A 485 -42.60 -15.76 -18.68
C LEU A 485 -41.76 -16.77 -19.48
N ALA A 486 -40.95 -17.59 -18.82
CA ALA A 486 -40.18 -18.64 -19.47
C ALA A 486 -41.10 -19.74 -20.01
N GLU A 487 -42.10 -20.19 -19.24
CA GLU A 487 -43.09 -21.18 -19.69
C GLU A 487 -43.92 -20.65 -20.88
N ALA A 488 -44.41 -19.40 -20.80
CA ALA A 488 -45.13 -18.78 -21.90
C ALA A 488 -44.27 -18.62 -23.17
N ASN A 489 -42.99 -18.30 -23.02
CA ASN A 489 -42.06 -18.22 -24.15
C ASN A 489 -41.72 -19.60 -24.72
N GLU A 490 -41.63 -20.63 -23.89
CA GLU A 490 -41.37 -22.01 -24.34
C GLU A 490 -42.54 -22.55 -25.18
N GLU A 491 -43.78 -22.28 -24.77
CA GLU A 491 -44.98 -22.63 -25.56
C GLU A 491 -45.02 -21.91 -26.92
N VAL A 492 -44.68 -20.62 -26.94
CA VAL A 492 -44.62 -19.82 -28.18
C VAL A 492 -43.49 -20.31 -29.10
N LEU A 493 -42.33 -20.66 -28.55
CA LEU A 493 -41.21 -21.21 -29.31
C LEU A 493 -41.52 -22.61 -29.87
N GLN A 494 -42.26 -23.44 -29.13
CA GLN A 494 -42.68 -24.75 -29.61
C GLN A 494 -43.70 -24.63 -30.77
N LEU A 495 -44.64 -23.68 -30.69
CA LEU A 495 -45.55 -23.36 -31.79
C LEU A 495 -44.81 -22.84 -33.03
N GLN A 496 -43.88 -21.90 -32.85
CA GLN A 496 -43.06 -21.35 -33.95
C GLN A 496 -42.15 -22.41 -34.57
N ALA A 497 -41.59 -23.32 -33.77
CA ALA A 497 -40.79 -24.43 -34.26
C ALA A 497 -41.64 -25.45 -35.06
N ALA A 498 -42.89 -25.70 -34.64
CA ALA A 498 -43.81 -26.54 -35.39
C ALA A 498 -44.21 -25.91 -36.73
N GLU A 499 -44.48 -24.61 -36.76
CA GLU A 499 -44.78 -23.87 -37.99
C GLU A 499 -43.56 -23.80 -38.94
N ALA A 500 -42.36 -23.59 -38.40
CA ALA A 500 -41.13 -23.59 -39.20
C ALA A 500 -40.85 -24.97 -39.82
N ARG A 501 -41.09 -26.06 -39.08
CA ARG A 501 -40.97 -27.43 -39.59
C ARG A 501 -42.00 -27.73 -40.69
N ALA A 502 -43.24 -27.24 -40.55
CA ALA A 502 -44.26 -27.37 -41.59
C ALA A 502 -43.88 -26.60 -42.87
N ARG A 503 -43.37 -25.36 -42.74
CA ARG A 503 -42.90 -24.57 -43.88
C ARG A 503 -41.67 -25.18 -44.56
N ALA A 504 -40.77 -25.79 -43.80
CA ALA A 504 -39.61 -26.51 -44.34
C ALA A 504 -40.05 -27.76 -45.12
N ALA A 505 -41.01 -28.54 -44.59
CA ALA A 505 -41.55 -29.70 -45.31
C ALA A 505 -42.25 -29.30 -46.62
N GLU A 506 -43.02 -28.21 -46.62
CA GLU A 506 -43.64 -27.68 -47.85
C GLU A 506 -42.60 -27.19 -48.87
N ALA A 507 -41.50 -26.57 -48.41
CA ALA A 507 -40.42 -26.14 -49.29
C ALA A 507 -39.63 -27.33 -49.87
N GLU A 508 -39.42 -28.39 -49.08
CA GLU A 508 -38.82 -29.65 -49.55
C GLU A 508 -39.72 -30.34 -50.58
N GLU A 509 -41.05 -30.35 -50.39
CA GLU A 509 -41.96 -30.91 -51.40
C GLU A 509 -41.98 -30.07 -52.68
N ARG A 510 -41.96 -28.74 -52.59
CA ARG A 510 -41.89 -27.86 -53.78
C ARG A 510 -40.57 -28.03 -54.54
N THR A 511 -39.45 -28.20 -53.84
CA THR A 511 -38.16 -28.44 -54.49
C THR A 511 -38.07 -29.84 -55.11
N ARG A 512 -38.64 -30.87 -54.47
CA ARG A 512 -38.78 -32.21 -55.09
C ARG A 512 -39.65 -32.18 -56.34
N GLN A 513 -40.80 -31.50 -56.29
CA GLN A 513 -41.67 -31.34 -57.47
C GLN A 513 -40.96 -30.59 -58.60
N ALA A 514 -40.23 -29.52 -58.30
CA ALA A 514 -39.44 -28.77 -59.29
C ALA A 514 -38.28 -29.58 -59.88
N GLN A 515 -37.64 -30.44 -59.07
CA GLN A 515 -36.60 -31.37 -59.54
C GLN A 515 -37.19 -32.44 -60.47
N ASP A 516 -38.36 -32.98 -60.15
CA ASP A 516 -39.05 -33.97 -60.99
C ASP A 516 -39.53 -33.36 -62.32
N THR A 517 -40.02 -32.11 -62.32
CA THR A 517 -40.38 -31.42 -63.57
C THR A 517 -39.14 -31.11 -64.39
N ALA A 518 -38.05 -30.63 -63.78
CA ALA A 518 -36.79 -30.38 -64.47
C ALA A 518 -36.15 -31.67 -65.02
N ALA A 519 -36.30 -32.80 -64.33
CA ALA A 519 -35.84 -34.10 -64.82
C ALA A 519 -36.64 -34.54 -66.06
N ARG A 520 -37.97 -34.38 -66.05
CA ARG A 520 -38.82 -34.67 -67.21
C ARG A 520 -38.53 -33.75 -68.40
N GLU A 521 -38.28 -32.47 -68.15
CA GLU A 521 -37.87 -31.51 -69.18
C GLU A 521 -36.50 -31.85 -69.76
N ARG A 522 -35.52 -32.26 -68.93
CA ARG A 522 -34.22 -32.75 -69.40
C ARG A 522 -34.36 -33.99 -70.26
N GLU A 523 -35.18 -34.95 -69.87
CA GLU A 523 -35.45 -36.15 -70.68
C GLU A 523 -36.14 -35.79 -72.01
N ALA A 524 -37.06 -34.82 -72.00
CA ALA A 524 -37.73 -34.33 -73.21
C ALA A 524 -36.73 -33.64 -74.16
N LEU A 525 -35.90 -32.74 -73.64
CA LEU A 525 -34.85 -32.07 -74.40
C LEU A 525 -33.79 -33.06 -74.91
N GLN A 526 -33.47 -34.11 -74.15
CA GLN A 526 -32.55 -35.15 -74.60
C GLN A 526 -33.14 -35.99 -75.75
N LYS A 527 -34.45 -36.27 -75.73
CA LYS A 527 -35.15 -36.90 -76.86
C LYS A 527 -35.19 -35.99 -78.08
N GLU A 528 -35.46 -34.69 -77.89
CA GLU A 528 -35.40 -33.71 -78.98
C GLU A 528 -34.01 -33.62 -79.59
N LEU A 529 -32.95 -33.56 -78.77
CA LEU A 529 -31.58 -33.59 -79.25
C LEU A 529 -31.26 -34.87 -80.03
N GLN A 530 -31.74 -36.03 -79.59
CA GLN A 530 -31.59 -37.28 -80.34
C GLN A 530 -32.30 -37.23 -81.70
N LEU A 531 -33.49 -36.64 -81.78
CA LEU A 531 -34.21 -36.42 -83.04
C LEU A 531 -33.45 -35.47 -83.96
N TRP A 532 -32.98 -34.33 -83.45
CA TRP A 532 -32.16 -33.39 -84.21
C TRP A 532 -30.84 -34.03 -84.69
N THR A 533 -30.23 -34.88 -83.86
CA THR A 533 -29.00 -35.59 -84.26
C THR A 533 -29.29 -36.58 -85.39
N ALA A 534 -30.41 -37.31 -85.31
CA ALA A 534 -30.85 -38.21 -86.38
C ALA A 534 -31.18 -37.46 -87.67
N GLU A 535 -31.82 -36.28 -87.57
CA GLU A 535 -32.08 -35.41 -88.72
C GLU A 535 -30.80 -34.89 -89.35
N VAL A 536 -29.84 -34.42 -88.53
CA VAL A 536 -28.52 -33.97 -89.00
C VAL A 536 -27.77 -35.10 -89.69
N ASP A 537 -27.82 -36.32 -89.15
CA ASP A 537 -27.19 -37.47 -89.78
C ASP A 537 -27.92 -37.88 -91.08
N SER A 538 -29.24 -37.74 -91.16
CA SER A 538 -29.98 -37.90 -92.41
C SER A 538 -29.55 -36.88 -93.47
N LEU A 539 -29.40 -35.61 -93.07
CA LEU A 539 -28.97 -34.53 -93.95
C LEU A 539 -27.52 -34.71 -94.41
N LYS A 540 -26.62 -35.18 -93.54
CA LYS A 540 -25.26 -35.57 -93.94
C LYS A 540 -25.29 -36.69 -94.98
N LEU A 541 -26.18 -37.66 -94.83
CA LEU A 541 -26.34 -38.76 -95.76
C LEU A 541 -26.91 -38.28 -97.11
N GLU A 542 -27.85 -37.33 -97.09
CA GLU A 542 -28.36 -36.68 -98.30
C GLU A 542 -27.30 -35.80 -98.98
N VAL A 543 -26.48 -35.07 -98.23
CA VAL A 543 -25.34 -34.32 -98.76
C VAL A 543 -24.30 -35.27 -99.37
N ALA A 544 -24.03 -36.42 -98.73
CA ALA A 544 -23.15 -37.44 -99.29
C ALA A 544 -23.70 -38.03 -100.59
N LYS A 545 -25.01 -38.34 -100.65
CA LYS A 545 -25.70 -38.74 -101.89
C LYS A 545 -25.66 -37.63 -102.95
N GLY A 546 -25.79 -36.37 -102.55
CA GLY A 546 -25.66 -35.21 -103.42
C GLY A 546 -24.26 -35.06 -104.00
N ARG A 547 -23.21 -35.27 -103.18
CA ARG A 547 -21.81 -35.31 -103.64
C ARG A 547 -21.55 -36.46 -104.59
N GLN A 548 -22.06 -37.66 -104.31
CA GLN A 548 -21.94 -38.80 -105.24
C GLN A 548 -22.64 -38.53 -106.58
N ARG A 549 -23.81 -37.87 -106.57
CA ARG A 549 -24.48 -37.44 -107.81
C ARG A 549 -23.68 -36.38 -108.57
N ALA A 550 -23.09 -35.41 -107.86
CA ALA A 550 -22.24 -34.40 -108.48
C ALA A 550 -20.93 -34.99 -109.04
N GLU A 551 -20.36 -36.00 -108.38
CA GLU A 551 -19.20 -36.76 -108.89
C GLU A 551 -19.57 -37.64 -110.09
N ALA A 552 -20.75 -38.28 -110.08
CA ALA A 552 -21.29 -39.00 -111.23
C ALA A 552 -21.57 -38.04 -112.41
N GLU A 553 -22.06 -36.83 -112.15
CA GLU A 553 -22.24 -35.81 -113.15
C GLU A 553 -20.90 -35.29 -113.68
N LYS A 554 -19.91 -35.08 -112.80
CA LYS A 554 -18.56 -34.67 -113.20
C LYS A 554 -17.88 -35.73 -114.06
N THR A 555 -17.97 -37.00 -113.69
CA THR A 555 -17.44 -38.10 -114.51
C THR A 555 -18.21 -38.25 -115.83
N ALA A 556 -19.52 -38.05 -115.85
CA ALA A 556 -20.28 -37.98 -117.11
C ALA A 556 -19.86 -36.81 -118.00
N ARG A 557 -19.59 -35.63 -117.42
CA ARG A 557 -19.04 -34.47 -118.15
C ARG A 557 -17.62 -34.72 -118.66
N GLU A 558 -16.76 -35.37 -117.88
CA GLU A 558 -15.40 -35.76 -118.31
C GLU A 558 -15.42 -36.80 -119.43
N VAL A 559 -16.35 -37.77 -119.40
CA VAL A 559 -16.58 -38.73 -120.49
C VAL A 559 -17.10 -38.03 -121.74
N LEU A 560 -18.03 -37.08 -121.63
CA LEU A 560 -18.51 -36.28 -122.76
C LEU A 560 -17.44 -35.33 -123.31
N GLU A 561 -16.55 -34.80 -122.47
CA GLU A 561 -15.39 -34.02 -122.92
C GLU A 561 -14.33 -34.90 -123.62
N GLN A 562 -14.11 -36.14 -123.16
CA GLN A 562 -13.24 -37.09 -123.86
C GLN A 562 -13.86 -37.57 -125.18
N GLN A 563 -15.18 -37.74 -125.23
CA GLN A 563 -15.91 -37.99 -126.49
C GLN A 563 -15.80 -36.80 -127.43
N SER A 564 -16.00 -35.55 -126.96
CA SER A 564 -15.86 -34.38 -127.83
C SER A 564 -14.41 -34.14 -128.30
N ARG A 565 -13.40 -34.45 -127.48
CA ARG A 565 -11.98 -34.38 -127.87
C ARG A 565 -11.58 -35.49 -128.85
N SER A 566 -12.13 -36.70 -128.70
CA SER A 566 -11.90 -37.79 -129.64
C SER A 566 -12.65 -37.59 -130.97
N GLU A 567 -13.89 -37.08 -130.93
CA GLU A 567 -14.65 -36.64 -132.10
C GLU A 567 -13.98 -35.46 -132.81
N ALA A 568 -13.44 -34.47 -132.08
CA ALA A 568 -12.69 -33.34 -132.67
C ALA A 568 -11.31 -33.74 -133.25
N SER A 569 -10.78 -34.91 -132.88
CA SER A 569 -9.58 -35.53 -133.47
C SER A 569 -9.92 -36.33 -134.74
N VAL A 570 -11.05 -37.03 -134.75
CA VAL A 570 -11.61 -37.71 -135.94
C VAL A 570 -12.07 -36.70 -136.99
N VAL A 571 -12.67 -35.57 -136.58
CA VAL A 571 -13.05 -34.48 -137.50
C VAL A 571 -11.83 -33.74 -138.05
N ARG A 572 -10.74 -33.53 -137.26
CA ARG A 572 -9.49 -32.95 -137.79
C ARG A 572 -8.76 -33.89 -138.75
N SER A 573 -8.77 -35.20 -138.50
CA SER A 573 -8.19 -36.20 -139.41
C SER A 573 -9.07 -36.56 -140.63
N MET A 574 -10.38 -36.27 -140.60
CA MET A 574 -11.26 -36.28 -141.78
C MET A 574 -11.17 -34.98 -142.59
N VAL A 575 -10.95 -33.83 -141.95
CA VAL A 575 -10.77 -32.54 -142.64
C VAL A 575 -9.42 -32.49 -143.37
N GLU A 576 -8.36 -33.10 -142.84
CA GLU A 576 -7.07 -33.20 -143.55
C GLU A 576 -7.04 -34.27 -144.66
N ARG A 577 -8.03 -35.16 -144.74
CA ARG A 577 -8.17 -36.18 -145.80
C ARG A 577 -9.30 -35.91 -146.81
N SER A 578 -9.92 -34.73 -146.76
CA SER A 578 -10.99 -34.32 -147.69
C SER A 578 -10.71 -32.99 -148.41
N PHE A 579 -9.44 -32.60 -148.51
CA PHE A 579 -8.94 -31.46 -149.29
C PHE A 579 -8.34 -31.84 -150.66
N ASP A 580 -8.70 -33.01 -151.20
CA ASP A 580 -8.54 -33.39 -152.61
C ASP A 580 -9.86 -33.99 -153.11
N ASP A 581 -10.90 -33.16 -153.21
CA ASP A 581 -11.65 -33.07 -154.47
C ASP A 581 -12.74 -32.01 -154.41
N ALA A 582 -12.61 -31.09 -155.35
CA ALA A 582 -13.47 -29.95 -155.51
C ALA A 582 -14.86 -30.35 -156.03
N ARG A 583 -15.87 -29.60 -155.57
CA ARG A 583 -17.01 -29.03 -156.33
C ARG A 583 -18.40 -29.42 -155.81
N ARG A 584 -19.07 -28.35 -155.35
CA ARG A 584 -20.52 -28.03 -155.38
C ARG A 584 -21.33 -28.33 -154.12
N GLY A 585 -21.83 -27.25 -153.52
CA GLY A 585 -23.22 -27.22 -153.09
C GLY A 585 -23.46 -26.65 -151.69
N PRO A 586 -24.65 -26.08 -151.44
CA PRO A 586 -24.84 -24.91 -150.58
C PRO A 586 -25.17 -25.29 -149.13
N GLN A 587 -24.25 -25.10 -148.19
CA GLN A 587 -24.53 -25.27 -146.75
C GLN A 587 -24.14 -24.07 -145.86
N VAL A 588 -23.63 -22.97 -146.45
CA VAL A 588 -23.20 -21.79 -145.68
C VAL A 588 -24.38 -20.90 -145.23
N ALA A 589 -25.51 -20.90 -145.94
CA ALA A 589 -26.69 -20.09 -145.57
C ALA A 589 -27.48 -20.64 -144.36
N ARG A 590 -27.42 -21.96 -144.10
CA ARG A 590 -28.11 -22.57 -142.94
C ARG A 590 -27.37 -22.36 -141.61
N LEU A 591 -26.05 -22.19 -141.66
CA LEU A 591 -25.24 -21.95 -140.45
C LEU A 591 -25.37 -20.49 -139.94
N GLN A 592 -25.55 -19.51 -140.83
CA GLN A 592 -25.81 -18.12 -140.42
C GLN A 592 -27.22 -17.91 -139.84
N ALA A 593 -28.24 -18.64 -140.29
CA ALA A 593 -29.59 -18.58 -139.72
C ALA A 593 -29.66 -19.20 -138.31
N ARG A 594 -28.89 -20.27 -138.06
CA ARG A 594 -28.80 -20.93 -136.75
C ARG A 594 -28.09 -20.06 -135.71
N LEU A 595 -27.08 -19.28 -136.12
CA LEU A 595 -26.37 -18.35 -135.24
C LEU A 595 -27.27 -17.20 -134.75
N LYS A 596 -28.09 -16.62 -135.63
CA LYS A 596 -29.05 -15.55 -135.27
C LYS A 596 -30.16 -16.03 -134.33
N SER A 597 -30.62 -17.27 -134.48
CA SER A 597 -31.61 -17.89 -133.58
C SER A 597 -31.04 -18.15 -132.18
N VAL A 598 -29.76 -18.49 -132.07
CA VAL A 598 -29.09 -18.69 -130.78
C VAL A 598 -28.82 -17.36 -130.08
N GLN A 599 -28.46 -16.30 -130.82
CA GLN A 599 -28.31 -14.96 -130.25
C GLN A 599 -29.63 -14.42 -129.69
N GLN A 600 -30.75 -14.53 -130.42
CA GLN A 600 -32.07 -14.12 -129.90
C GLN A 600 -32.52 -14.91 -128.66
N ARG A 601 -32.14 -16.19 -128.54
CA ARG A 601 -32.41 -16.98 -127.33
C ARG A 601 -31.57 -16.55 -126.14
N ASN A 602 -30.35 -16.10 -126.38
CA ASN A 602 -29.47 -15.60 -125.31
C ASN A 602 -29.95 -14.24 -124.79
N ASP A 603 -30.36 -13.34 -125.68
CA ASP A 603 -30.93 -12.04 -125.30
C ASP A 603 -32.21 -12.18 -124.47
N LEU A 604 -33.09 -13.14 -124.81
CA LEU A 604 -34.28 -13.45 -124.02
C LEU A 604 -33.97 -14.07 -122.65
N LEU A 605 -32.90 -14.86 -122.54
CA LEU A 605 -32.45 -15.44 -121.26
C LEU A 605 -31.80 -14.37 -120.37
N GLU A 606 -31.01 -13.45 -120.93
CA GLU A 606 -30.45 -12.33 -120.18
C GLU A 606 -31.56 -11.40 -119.64
N GLU A 607 -32.60 -11.16 -120.41
CA GLU A 607 -33.77 -10.39 -119.96
C GLU A 607 -34.57 -11.13 -118.87
N ALA A 608 -34.73 -12.45 -118.98
CA ALA A 608 -35.38 -13.26 -117.95
C ALA A 608 -34.55 -13.27 -116.64
N CYS A 609 -33.22 -13.35 -116.74
CA CYS A 609 -32.32 -13.25 -115.59
C CYS A 609 -32.34 -11.86 -114.94
N ARG A 610 -32.42 -10.76 -115.72
CA ARG A 610 -32.60 -9.41 -115.16
C ARG A 610 -33.94 -9.25 -114.43
N ARG A 611 -35.03 -9.79 -114.98
CA ARG A 611 -36.35 -9.78 -114.33
C ARG A 611 -36.35 -10.61 -113.04
N SER A 612 -35.73 -11.80 -113.05
CA SER A 612 -35.57 -12.63 -111.86
C SER A 612 -34.72 -11.96 -110.78
N ALA A 613 -33.61 -11.31 -111.15
CA ALA A 613 -32.78 -10.55 -110.22
C ALA A 613 -33.52 -9.35 -109.60
N GLY A 614 -34.37 -8.66 -110.38
CA GLY A 614 -35.24 -7.59 -109.88
C GLY A 614 -36.27 -8.07 -108.85
N VAL A 615 -36.90 -9.23 -109.10
CA VAL A 615 -37.85 -9.83 -108.15
C VAL A 615 -37.14 -10.31 -106.87
N ILE A 616 -35.95 -10.90 -106.99
CA ILE A 616 -35.14 -11.30 -105.83
C ILE A 616 -34.73 -10.08 -104.99
N ALA A 617 -34.38 -8.96 -105.63
CA ALA A 617 -34.07 -7.72 -104.92
C ALA A 617 -35.29 -7.18 -104.17
N GLN A 618 -36.48 -7.17 -104.81
CA GLN A 618 -37.73 -6.75 -104.17
C GLN A 618 -38.15 -7.67 -103.02
N LEU A 619 -37.96 -8.99 -103.14
CA LEU A 619 -38.22 -9.95 -102.07
C LEU A 619 -37.23 -9.81 -100.90
N ARG A 620 -35.96 -9.49 -101.15
CA ARG A 620 -34.98 -9.18 -100.11
C ARG A 620 -35.31 -7.88 -99.38
N GLU A 621 -35.78 -6.86 -100.09
CA GLU A 621 -36.23 -5.61 -99.48
C GLU A 621 -37.50 -5.81 -98.64
N ALA A 622 -38.45 -6.63 -99.12
CA ALA A 622 -39.66 -7.00 -98.37
C ALA A 622 -39.32 -7.79 -97.09
N LEU A 623 -38.41 -8.76 -97.18
CA LEU A 623 -37.92 -9.51 -96.03
C LEU A 623 -37.19 -8.60 -95.02
N HIS A 624 -36.40 -7.64 -95.50
CA HIS A 624 -35.71 -6.69 -94.62
C HIS A 624 -36.69 -5.73 -93.93
N ARG A 625 -37.78 -5.32 -94.60
CA ARG A 625 -38.85 -4.53 -93.98
C ARG A 625 -39.60 -5.33 -92.92
N GLU A 626 -39.91 -6.61 -93.18
CA GLU A 626 -40.53 -7.50 -92.19
C GLU A 626 -39.61 -7.81 -90.99
N GLN A 627 -38.30 -7.95 -91.20
CA GLN A 627 -37.37 -8.15 -90.10
C GLN A 627 -37.20 -6.91 -89.24
N MET A 628 -37.28 -5.71 -89.83
CA MET A 628 -37.22 -4.44 -89.09
C MET A 628 -38.53 -4.17 -88.32
N THR A 629 -39.69 -4.54 -88.87
CA THR A 629 -40.97 -4.50 -88.12
C THR A 629 -41.00 -5.57 -87.01
N SER A 630 -40.47 -6.77 -87.25
CA SER A 630 -40.38 -7.81 -86.22
C SER A 630 -39.38 -7.46 -85.10
N ARG A 631 -38.29 -6.76 -85.41
CA ARG A 631 -37.35 -6.22 -84.41
C ARG A 631 -37.94 -5.06 -83.61
N THR A 632 -38.73 -4.18 -84.24
CA THR A 632 -39.42 -3.10 -83.52
C THR A 632 -40.61 -3.60 -82.70
N LEU A 633 -41.21 -4.74 -83.06
CA LEU A 633 -42.20 -5.42 -82.22
C LEU A 633 -41.55 -6.11 -81.01
N ARG A 634 -40.40 -6.78 -81.17
CA ARG A 634 -39.67 -7.38 -80.03
C ARG A 634 -39.10 -6.33 -79.06
N LEU A 635 -38.65 -5.18 -79.58
CA LEU A 635 -38.23 -4.05 -78.73
C LEU A 635 -39.42 -3.34 -78.03
N LYS A 636 -40.65 -3.51 -78.54
CA LYS A 636 -41.86 -3.04 -77.85
C LYS A 636 -42.35 -4.03 -76.79
N ASP A 637 -42.14 -5.33 -76.98
CA ASP A 637 -42.50 -6.34 -75.99
C ASP A 637 -41.51 -6.41 -74.81
N ASP A 638 -40.23 -6.12 -75.02
CA ASP A 638 -39.23 -6.02 -73.92
C ASP A 638 -39.33 -4.69 -73.14
N SER A 639 -40.06 -3.70 -73.67
CA SER A 639 -40.43 -2.47 -72.93
C SER A 639 -41.78 -2.59 -72.19
N LEU A 640 -42.33 -3.81 -72.09
CA LEU A 640 -43.54 -4.13 -71.34
C LEU A 640 -43.34 -5.13 -70.19
N SER A 641 -42.08 -5.41 -69.83
CA SER A 641 -41.74 -6.15 -68.61
C SER A 641 -40.72 -5.46 -67.70
N ALA A 642 -40.63 -4.13 -67.74
CA ALA A 642 -39.95 -3.34 -66.72
C ALA A 642 -40.97 -2.44 -66.02
#